data_AF-A0A2P5YSW8-F1
#
_entry.id   AF-A0A2P5YSW8-F1
#
_cell.length_a   1.000
_cell.length_b   1.000
_cell.length_c   1.000
_cell.angle_alpha   90.00
_cell.angle_beta   90.00
_cell.angle_gamma   90.00
#
_symmetry.space_group_name_H-M   'P 1'
#
loop_
_entity.id
_entity.type
_entity.pdbx_description
1 polymer ?
#
loop_
_entity_poly.entity_id
_entity_poly.type
_entity_poly.pdbx_seq_one_letter_code
_entity_poly.pdbx_strand_id
1 'polypeptide(L)'
;MYNSKSSLLLLLFLINSFIFFCNADSGTKCSNTSSLIGFESNFTMVQHQLRGHFKILDDCSFQVSRFDMLSGSSDVVFWGAVAVDFSNITRGFPISDHRLNQTTYKNASFSIQLLPNVTWDQIKVLSVWDVTTLSDFGHLTLPTNGSDLYPGRVHTMFDNCKNLSGNYRVRWSLNVEDNWIEIGLEAATKTMNYMAFGWANPNRTKELMLGADIAVAAFTEEGRPFVDDFYITSYSECMLHGKDGSAVGVCPDVVYENTTNGMTLNNTKLVYGHRRDGVSFIRFRKPLNSSDGKYDLPVNPTKEMTVIWALGLMKPPDTIRPYYLPQNHGGPMMVAYGHLRLNVSENVDDCFGPLDADDKQDQDLIIASAKVPLVVTTGEALHYPNPPNPSKVLYINKKEAPVLRVERGVPVKFSVQTGHDVALYITSDYLGGNATLRNATETIYSGGPEAEGVMASPYELVWAPDRNTPDQVFYQSLFQPKMGWRVEVVDGGLSDMYNNSVFLDDQQVTFFWTVSKDSISIAARGEKKSGYLAIAFGGEMVNSYAYVGWIDNAGKGRLNTYWIDGKDASNVHLTNENLTHVRCKSENGIITFEFTRPFNPSCSSHDKKKECKNILDPTTPLRVVWAMGAKWSEHLSERNMHSVTSQRPVRVMLLRGSSEAEQDLRPVLAVHGFMMFLAWGILLPGGILAARYLKHVKGDGWYQIHVYLQYSGLAIILLAVLFAVAELHGFFVSSLHVKFGIAAIFCACVQPVNAYLRPKKPDHGVEASSNRIIWEYFHVIVGRGAIVVGIAALFTGMKHLGERYKGENVHGLSWALIIWFLIGALLVIYLEYRERQRRRDRFLGRGNWVLGNVEEDDSVDLLNPHHASARTGSQNSGLMEVQLEPLSR
;
A
#
# COMPACT_ATOMS: atom_id res chain seq x y z
N MET A 1 14.52 -33.83 80.63
CA MET A 1 15.65 -34.64 80.09
C MET A 1 15.55 -34.65 78.58
N TYR A 2 16.60 -34.15 77.89
CA TYR A 2 16.97 -34.32 76.46
C TYR A 2 15.85 -34.14 75.40
N ASN A 3 15.73 -33.09 74.58
CA ASN A 3 16.65 -32.11 73.97
C ASN A 3 17.85 -32.70 73.21
N SER A 4 17.65 -33.10 71.94
CA SER A 4 18.66 -33.01 70.87
C SER A 4 18.10 -33.50 69.51
N LYS A 5 17.27 -32.70 68.83
CA LYS A 5 17.07 -32.81 67.36
C LYS A 5 16.88 -31.48 66.62
N SER A 6 16.90 -30.33 67.31
CA SER A 6 16.82 -29.00 66.66
C SER A 6 18.18 -28.34 66.39
N SER A 7 19.29 -28.94 66.86
CA SER A 7 20.62 -28.32 66.78
C SER A 7 21.46 -28.73 65.55
N LEU A 8 20.97 -29.64 64.71
CA LEU A 8 21.72 -30.15 63.55
C LEU A 8 21.33 -29.48 62.22
N LEU A 9 20.10 -28.96 62.08
CA LEU A 9 19.69 -28.23 60.88
C LEU A 9 20.06 -26.74 60.89
N LEU A 10 20.20 -26.12 62.07
CA LEU A 10 20.66 -24.73 62.16
C LEU A 10 22.18 -24.60 61.92
N LEU A 11 22.94 -25.66 62.16
CA LEU A 11 24.39 -25.69 61.92
C LEU A 11 24.76 -25.86 60.43
N LEU A 12 23.89 -26.49 59.64
CA LEU A 12 24.06 -26.63 58.19
C LEU A 12 23.59 -25.40 57.39
N PHE A 13 22.79 -24.52 58.00
CA PHE A 13 22.36 -23.25 57.39
C PHE A 13 23.28 -22.06 57.74
N LEU A 14 24.11 -22.18 58.78
CA LEU A 14 25.07 -21.14 59.17
C LEU A 14 26.52 -21.39 58.69
N ILE A 15 26.83 -22.59 58.18
CA ILE A 15 28.16 -22.92 57.63
C ILE A 15 28.25 -22.73 56.10
N ASN A 16 27.12 -22.61 55.39
CA ASN A 16 27.09 -22.23 53.96
C ASN A 16 27.06 -20.71 53.72
N SER A 17 27.13 -19.90 54.78
CA SER A 17 27.12 -18.43 54.71
C SER A 17 28.49 -17.78 54.98
N PHE A 18 29.55 -18.59 55.11
CA PHE A 18 30.93 -18.11 55.34
C PHE A 18 31.99 -18.75 54.45
N ILE A 19 31.59 -19.44 53.36
CA ILE A 19 32.51 -19.95 52.33
C ILE A 19 31.95 -19.64 50.93
N PHE A 20 31.65 -18.38 50.69
CA PHE A 20 32.23 -17.73 49.52
C PHE A 20 33.05 -16.59 50.09
N PHE A 21 34.31 -16.91 50.39
CA PHE A 21 35.36 -15.92 50.28
C PHE A 21 35.21 -15.31 48.89
N CYS A 22 34.53 -14.17 48.81
CA CYS A 22 35.00 -13.14 47.91
C CYS A 22 36.46 -12.98 48.28
N ASN A 23 37.33 -13.62 47.51
CA ASN A 23 38.59 -13.02 47.16
C ASN A 23 38.19 -11.64 46.62
N ALA A 24 38.13 -10.65 47.52
CA ALA A 24 38.59 -9.32 47.19
C ALA A 24 40.03 -9.58 46.77
N ASP A 25 40.20 -9.84 45.47
CA ASP A 25 41.52 -9.90 44.87
C ASP A 25 42.15 -8.58 45.27
N SER A 26 43.17 -8.67 46.10
CA SER A 26 43.96 -7.54 46.52
C SER A 26 44.36 -6.83 45.24
N GLY A 27 43.87 -5.60 45.04
CA GLY A 27 44.12 -4.82 43.84
C GLY A 27 45.58 -5.01 43.45
N THR A 28 45.79 -5.59 42.27
CA THR A 28 47.10 -5.66 41.64
C THR A 28 47.69 -4.27 41.81
N LYS A 29 48.79 -4.14 42.57
CA LYS A 29 49.45 -2.84 42.73
C LYS A 29 49.93 -2.45 41.35
N CYS A 30 49.12 -1.64 40.67
CA CYS A 30 49.47 -1.11 39.37
C CYS A 30 50.70 -0.25 39.54
N SER A 31 51.69 -0.54 38.72
CA SER A 31 52.94 0.19 38.68
C SER A 31 52.68 1.60 38.16
N ASN A 32 53.62 2.51 38.44
CA ASN A 32 53.63 3.85 37.89
C ASN A 32 54.92 4.01 37.05
N THR A 33 55.07 3.22 36.00
CA THR A 33 56.30 3.14 35.20
C THR A 33 56.18 3.77 33.82
N SER A 34 54.97 3.96 33.30
CA SER A 34 54.74 4.60 32.02
C SER A 34 55.10 6.10 32.06
N SER A 35 55.72 6.57 30.99
CA SER A 35 56.01 8.00 30.77
C SER A 35 54.75 8.84 30.52
N LEU A 36 53.59 8.19 30.29
CA LEU A 36 52.31 8.82 29.97
C LEU A 36 51.44 9.09 31.22
N ILE A 37 51.90 8.74 32.42
CA ILE A 37 51.14 8.98 33.65
C ILE A 37 50.98 10.48 33.88
N GLY A 38 49.76 10.91 34.20
CA GLY A 38 49.41 12.33 34.31
C GLY A 38 49.21 13.03 32.97
N PHE A 39 49.29 12.31 31.83
CA PHE A 39 48.88 12.86 30.55
C PHE A 39 47.39 13.23 30.59
N GLU A 40 47.10 14.44 30.14
CA GLU A 40 45.76 15.00 30.07
C GLU A 40 45.47 15.47 28.64
N SER A 41 44.30 15.12 28.11
CA SER A 41 43.82 15.59 26.81
C SER A 41 42.30 15.64 26.80
N ASN A 42 41.70 16.39 25.89
CA ASN A 42 40.27 16.27 25.63
C ASN A 42 40.03 15.40 24.39
N PHE A 43 38.83 14.82 24.30
CA PHE A 43 38.41 14.09 23.12
C PHE A 43 38.16 15.03 21.93
N THR A 44 38.59 14.61 20.76
CA THR A 44 38.16 15.18 19.48
C THR A 44 36.79 14.61 19.14
N MET A 45 35.80 15.49 19.00
CA MET A 45 34.43 15.10 18.65
C MET A 45 34.36 14.64 17.19
N VAL A 46 33.75 13.47 16.96
CA VAL A 46 33.50 12.95 15.62
C VAL A 46 31.99 12.75 15.38
N GLN A 47 31.28 12.08 16.30
CA GLN A 47 29.82 11.91 16.29
C GLN A 47 29.24 11.90 17.72
N HIS A 48 27.91 11.77 17.80
CA HIS A 48 27.15 11.67 19.04
C HIS A 48 27.42 12.83 20.01
N GLN A 49 27.83 13.98 19.47
CA GLN A 49 28.21 15.18 20.22
C GLN A 49 29.17 14.88 21.39
N LEU A 50 30.10 13.93 21.20
CA LEU A 50 31.01 13.49 22.26
C LEU A 50 31.96 14.60 22.72
N ARG A 51 31.98 14.86 24.03
CA ARG A 51 32.98 15.70 24.71
C ARG A 51 33.42 15.02 25.99
N GLY A 52 34.66 15.27 26.38
CA GLY A 52 35.20 14.73 27.62
C GLY A 52 36.65 15.13 27.82
N HIS A 53 37.06 15.17 29.08
CA HIS A 53 38.43 15.36 29.50
C HIS A 53 38.99 14.03 30.00
N PHE A 54 40.13 13.63 29.47
CA PHE A 54 40.78 12.36 29.73
C PHE A 54 42.08 12.59 30.50
N LYS A 55 42.33 11.75 31.51
CA LYS A 55 43.54 11.77 32.33
C LYS A 55 44.03 10.37 32.64
N ILE A 56 45.31 10.10 32.43
CA ILE A 56 45.94 8.83 32.84
C ILE A 56 46.32 8.90 34.32
N LEU A 57 45.88 7.92 35.12
CA LEU A 57 46.12 7.88 36.57
C LEU A 57 47.34 7.04 36.93
N ASP A 58 47.45 5.85 36.34
CA ASP A 58 48.53 4.88 36.57
C ASP A 58 48.68 3.94 35.36
N ASP A 59 49.54 2.91 35.43
CA ASP A 59 49.78 1.98 34.31
C ASP A 59 48.55 1.13 33.95
N CYS A 60 47.51 1.10 34.79
CA CYS A 60 46.33 0.26 34.61
C CYS A 60 45.03 1.05 34.52
N SER A 61 45.01 2.35 34.74
CA SER A 61 43.76 3.08 34.89
C SER A 61 43.81 4.51 34.40
N PHE A 62 42.62 4.99 34.00
CA PHE A 62 42.42 6.34 33.52
C PHE A 62 41.09 6.90 34.02
N GLN A 63 41.02 8.22 34.06
CA GLN A 63 39.84 8.98 34.40
C GLN A 63 39.30 9.70 33.18
N VAL A 64 37.98 9.70 33.02
CA VAL A 64 37.28 10.58 32.09
C VAL A 64 36.34 11.46 32.91
N SER A 65 36.43 12.77 32.74
CA SER A 65 35.56 13.76 33.40
C SER A 65 34.90 14.68 32.39
N ARG A 66 33.85 15.40 32.81
CA ARG A 66 33.04 16.26 31.91
C ARG A 66 32.56 15.53 30.66
N PHE A 67 32.15 14.28 30.83
CA PHE A 67 31.78 13.42 29.71
C PHE A 67 30.33 13.68 29.29
N ASP A 68 30.19 14.14 28.04
CA ASP A 68 28.93 14.36 27.35
C ASP A 68 28.89 13.47 26.11
N MET A 69 27.78 12.76 25.91
CA MET A 69 27.59 11.90 24.73
C MET A 69 26.12 11.59 24.54
N LEU A 70 25.62 11.69 23.31
CA LEU A 70 24.30 11.19 22.94
C LEU A 70 24.28 9.66 23.01
N SER A 71 23.10 9.08 23.24
CA SER A 71 22.96 7.62 23.31
C SER A 71 23.47 6.94 22.03
N GLY A 72 24.28 5.90 22.21
CA GLY A 72 24.78 5.04 21.13
C GLY A 72 24.14 3.66 21.13
N SER A 73 24.79 2.69 20.47
CA SER A 73 24.42 1.28 20.53
C SER A 73 24.66 0.68 21.95
N SER A 74 24.28 -0.58 22.15
CA SER A 74 24.59 -1.32 23.39
C SER A 74 26.07 -1.70 23.56
N ASP A 75 26.87 -1.52 22.50
CA ASP A 75 28.23 -2.07 22.39
C ASP A 75 29.26 -0.97 22.17
N VAL A 76 29.00 0.22 22.75
CA VAL A 76 29.95 1.32 22.77
C VAL A 76 30.98 1.08 23.87
N VAL A 77 32.27 1.08 23.48
CA VAL A 77 33.41 0.75 24.34
C VAL A 77 34.55 1.75 24.16
N PHE A 78 35.47 1.77 25.12
CA PHE A 78 36.76 2.40 24.92
C PHE A 78 37.66 1.48 24.08
N TRP A 79 38.25 2.04 23.03
CA TRP A 79 38.92 1.32 21.96
C TRP A 79 40.31 1.88 21.71
N GLY A 80 41.30 0.99 21.63
CA GLY A 80 42.70 1.31 21.40
C GLY A 80 43.10 0.99 19.96
N ALA A 81 43.79 1.90 19.31
CA ALA A 81 44.32 1.73 17.97
C ALA A 81 45.72 2.33 17.81
N VAL A 82 46.40 1.95 16.73
CA VAL A 82 47.77 2.39 16.41
C VAL A 82 47.79 3.70 15.62
N ALA A 83 46.70 4.04 14.90
CA ALA A 83 46.55 5.28 14.15
C ALA A 83 45.07 5.58 13.87
N VAL A 84 44.79 6.82 13.46
CA VAL A 84 43.42 7.34 13.25
C VAL A 84 42.84 6.94 11.88
N ASP A 85 43.67 6.49 10.92
CA ASP A 85 43.17 6.08 9.61
C ASP A 85 42.22 4.89 9.70
N PHE A 86 41.28 4.82 8.75
CA PHE A 86 40.22 3.81 8.68
C PHE A 86 40.75 2.39 8.90
N SER A 87 41.88 2.03 8.29
CA SER A 87 42.43 0.67 8.34
C SER A 87 43.01 0.29 9.71
N ASN A 88 43.59 1.26 10.42
CA ASN A 88 44.22 1.02 11.72
C ASN A 88 43.20 1.12 12.85
N ILE A 89 42.28 2.09 12.79
CA ILE A 89 41.27 2.26 13.84
C ILE A 89 40.27 1.10 13.85
N THR A 90 39.87 0.57 12.69
CA THR A 90 38.99 -0.61 12.60
C THR A 90 39.65 -1.91 13.07
N ARG A 91 40.99 -2.01 13.01
CA ARG A 91 41.79 -3.16 13.51
C ARG A 91 42.24 -3.01 14.96
N GLY A 92 41.72 -2.02 15.69
CA GLY A 92 42.04 -1.83 17.10
C GLY A 92 41.45 -2.92 18.00
N PHE A 93 41.40 -2.64 19.29
CA PHE A 93 40.95 -3.59 20.31
C PHE A 93 40.28 -2.86 21.48
N PRO A 94 39.32 -3.51 22.19
CA PRO A 94 38.75 -2.92 23.39
C PRO A 94 39.81 -2.83 24.49
N ILE A 95 39.88 -1.71 25.19
CA ILE A 95 40.89 -1.48 26.24
C ILE A 95 40.34 -1.70 27.66
N SER A 96 39.01 -1.78 27.80
CA SER A 96 38.32 -1.96 29.07
C SER A 96 37.02 -2.74 28.88
N ASP A 97 36.55 -3.43 29.93
CA ASP A 97 35.22 -4.05 30.01
C ASP A 97 34.10 -3.02 30.24
N HIS A 98 34.45 -1.76 30.50
CA HIS A 98 33.47 -0.69 30.74
C HIS A 98 32.68 -0.37 29.46
N ARG A 99 31.37 -0.66 29.49
CA ARG A 99 30.43 -0.34 28.40
C ARG A 99 29.72 0.97 28.65
N LEU A 100 29.64 1.81 27.63
CA LEU A 100 28.86 3.04 27.65
C LEU A 100 27.42 2.72 27.24
N ASN A 101 26.61 2.36 28.24
CA ASN A 101 25.21 1.96 28.09
C ASN A 101 24.34 3.08 27.47
N GLN A 102 23.19 2.68 26.91
CA GLN A 102 22.32 3.45 26.00
C GLN A 102 21.66 4.76 26.52
N THR A 103 22.08 5.31 27.67
CA THR A 103 21.56 6.59 28.18
C THR A 103 22.43 7.76 27.73
N THR A 104 21.82 8.91 27.43
CA THR A 104 22.56 10.16 27.17
C THR A 104 23.37 10.56 28.41
N TYR A 105 24.67 10.78 28.23
CA TYR A 105 25.57 11.21 29.28
C TYR A 105 25.62 12.75 29.33
N LYS A 106 25.50 13.29 30.54
CA LYS A 106 25.52 14.73 30.82
C LYS A 106 26.48 15.02 31.96
N ASN A 107 27.65 15.57 31.66
CA ASN A 107 28.72 15.92 32.59
C ASN A 107 29.10 14.74 33.51
N ALA A 108 29.18 13.53 32.94
CA ALA A 108 29.51 12.33 33.69
C ALA A 108 31.02 12.24 33.98
N SER A 109 31.39 11.45 34.99
CA SER A 109 32.79 11.15 35.30
C SER A 109 32.97 9.68 35.63
N PHE A 110 34.03 9.08 35.09
CA PHE A 110 34.35 7.66 35.22
C PHE A 110 35.81 7.49 35.63
N SER A 111 36.08 6.46 36.44
CA SER A 111 37.42 5.92 36.65
C SER A 111 37.42 4.50 36.13
N ILE A 112 38.25 4.22 35.13
CA ILE A 112 38.19 3.02 34.30
C ILE A 112 39.50 2.28 34.41
N GLN A 113 39.40 0.96 34.62
CA GLN A 113 40.54 0.03 34.63
C GLN A 113 40.73 -0.58 33.24
N LEU A 114 41.99 -0.71 32.84
CA LEU A 114 42.42 -1.40 31.64
C LEU A 114 42.32 -2.92 31.80
N LEU A 115 42.16 -3.61 30.68
CA LEU A 115 42.25 -5.07 30.65
C LEU A 115 43.66 -5.56 31.02
N PRO A 116 43.82 -6.75 31.65
CA PRO A 116 45.12 -7.21 32.16
C PRO A 116 46.26 -7.32 31.14
N ASN A 117 45.93 -7.48 29.85
CA ASN A 117 46.91 -7.65 28.77
C ASN A 117 47.17 -6.36 27.97
N VAL A 118 46.54 -5.25 28.35
CA VAL A 118 46.61 -3.97 27.64
C VAL A 118 47.58 -3.05 28.37
N THR A 119 48.54 -2.49 27.63
CA THR A 119 49.51 -1.52 28.14
C THR A 119 49.44 -0.23 27.33
N TRP A 120 49.76 0.91 27.96
CA TRP A 120 49.71 2.21 27.30
C TRP A 120 50.56 2.31 26.02
N ASP A 121 51.69 1.60 25.94
CA ASP A 121 52.57 1.59 24.75
C ASP A 121 51.91 1.02 23.48
N GLN A 122 50.86 0.21 23.64
CA GLN A 122 50.11 -0.37 22.52
C GLN A 122 49.03 0.58 21.97
N ILE A 123 48.67 1.60 22.75
CA ILE A 123 47.59 2.52 22.44
C ILE A 123 48.22 3.83 21.97
N LYS A 124 48.05 4.17 20.69
CA LYS A 124 48.41 5.49 20.16
C LYS A 124 47.19 6.37 19.97
N VAL A 125 46.05 5.75 19.73
CA VAL A 125 44.75 6.39 19.59
C VAL A 125 43.78 5.70 20.55
N LEU A 126 43.10 6.49 21.37
CA LEU A 126 42.02 6.02 22.22
C LEU A 126 40.72 6.63 21.70
N SER A 127 39.80 5.78 21.26
CA SER A 127 38.50 6.13 20.69
C SER A 127 37.37 5.64 21.58
N VAL A 128 36.27 6.39 21.60
CA VAL A 128 34.96 5.87 22.01
C VAL A 128 34.30 5.30 20.76
N TRP A 129 34.20 3.98 20.73
CA TRP A 129 33.93 3.23 19.51
C TRP A 129 32.68 2.37 19.65
N ASP A 130 31.82 2.43 18.65
CA ASP A 130 30.69 1.52 18.51
C ASP A 130 31.09 0.28 17.71
N VAL A 131 31.21 -0.85 18.40
CA VAL A 131 31.56 -2.14 17.78
C VAL A 131 30.48 -2.60 16.81
N THR A 132 29.21 -2.26 17.06
CA THR A 132 28.08 -2.71 16.24
C THR A 132 28.09 -2.07 14.87
N THR A 133 28.50 -0.79 14.76
CA THR A 133 28.49 0.01 13.52
C THR A 133 29.90 0.27 12.95
N LEU A 134 30.94 -0.22 13.66
CA LEU A 134 32.35 0.09 13.43
C LEU A 134 32.61 1.60 13.34
N SER A 135 32.07 2.36 14.29
CA SER A 135 32.03 3.80 14.19
C SER A 135 32.69 4.53 15.34
N ASP A 136 33.41 5.60 14.99
CA ASP A 136 34.14 6.44 15.94
C ASP A 136 33.26 7.61 16.38
N PHE A 137 32.93 7.67 17.67
CA PHE A 137 32.19 8.80 18.24
C PHE A 137 33.14 9.95 18.60
N GLY A 138 34.40 9.62 18.86
CA GLY A 138 35.44 10.60 19.10
C GLY A 138 36.67 9.95 19.70
N HIS A 139 37.83 10.57 19.46
CA HIS A 139 39.11 9.98 19.82
C HIS A 139 40.11 11.02 20.33
N LEU A 140 41.16 10.54 20.95
CA LEU A 140 42.35 11.30 21.32
C LEU A 140 43.60 10.55 20.87
N THR A 141 44.68 11.30 20.67
CA THR A 141 45.98 10.79 20.27
C THR A 141 46.96 10.91 21.44
N LEU A 142 47.65 9.80 21.75
CA LEU A 142 48.67 9.75 22.79
C LEU A 142 50.04 10.09 22.16
N PRO A 143 50.86 10.91 22.84
CA PRO A 143 52.16 11.31 22.31
C PRO A 143 53.12 10.12 22.22
N THR A 144 53.87 10.02 21.12
CA THR A 144 54.94 9.02 20.98
C THR A 144 56.30 9.72 21.00
N ASN A 145 57.16 9.35 21.96
CA ASN A 145 58.56 9.80 22.13
C ASN A 145 58.91 11.18 21.54
N GLY A 146 58.50 12.24 22.24
CA GLY A 146 59.16 13.55 22.22
C GLY A 146 59.13 14.38 20.93
N SER A 147 58.52 13.95 19.82
CA SER A 147 58.65 14.69 18.55
C SER A 147 57.37 14.96 17.75
N ASP A 148 56.17 14.82 18.31
CA ASP A 148 54.95 15.33 17.67
C ASP A 148 54.20 16.29 18.61
N LEU A 149 54.70 17.53 18.66
CA LEU A 149 54.02 18.67 19.27
C LEU A 149 52.94 19.17 18.30
N TYR A 150 51.89 18.37 18.11
CA TYR A 150 50.59 18.89 17.73
C TYR A 150 49.58 18.46 18.80
N PRO A 151 49.52 19.13 19.97
CA PRO A 151 48.26 19.23 20.66
C PRO A 151 47.33 20.00 19.71
N GLY A 152 46.65 19.28 18.82
CA GLY A 152 45.58 19.83 18.01
C GLY A 152 44.64 20.51 19.00
N ARG A 153 44.56 21.85 18.94
CA ARG A 153 43.73 22.61 19.87
C ARG A 153 42.33 22.02 19.80
N VAL A 154 41.86 21.43 20.89
CA VAL A 154 40.55 20.79 20.93
C VAL A 154 39.51 21.88 20.71
N HIS A 155 38.98 21.92 19.49
CA HIS A 155 38.32 23.11 18.98
C HIS A 155 36.95 23.37 19.61
N THR A 156 36.40 22.42 20.38
CA THR A 156 35.02 22.43 20.90
C THR A 156 34.91 22.70 22.41
N MET A 157 36.03 22.82 23.13
CA MET A 157 36.06 23.10 24.57
C MET A 157 36.31 24.59 24.85
N PHE A 158 35.60 25.13 25.83
CA PHE A 158 35.72 26.52 26.32
C PHE A 158 35.62 26.54 27.85
N ASP A 159 35.99 27.68 28.43
CA ASP A 159 35.91 27.90 29.87
C ASP A 159 34.48 28.16 30.33
N ASN A 160 33.70 28.87 29.51
CA ASN A 160 32.35 29.30 29.85
C ASN A 160 31.31 28.86 28.82
N CYS A 161 30.07 28.69 29.27
CA CYS A 161 28.92 28.46 28.41
C CYS A 161 27.61 28.98 28.99
N LYS A 162 26.78 29.58 28.12
CA LYS A 162 25.44 30.06 28.44
C LYS A 162 24.43 29.51 27.45
N ASN A 163 23.31 29.02 27.97
CA ASN A 163 22.18 28.60 27.14
C ASN A 163 21.38 29.83 26.69
N LEU A 164 21.21 30.03 25.38
CA LEU A 164 20.46 31.16 24.81
C LEU A 164 18.99 30.80 24.57
N SER A 165 18.77 29.60 24.02
CA SER A 165 17.46 28.98 23.80
C SER A 165 17.57 27.46 23.97
N GLY A 166 16.47 26.70 23.89
CA GLY A 166 16.51 25.24 24.00
C GLY A 166 17.46 24.55 22.99
N ASN A 167 17.71 25.19 21.84
CA ASN A 167 18.49 24.66 20.74
C ASN A 167 19.68 25.54 20.34
N TYR A 168 20.03 26.58 21.12
CA TYR A 168 21.13 27.50 20.81
C TYR A 168 21.90 27.89 22.07
N ARG A 169 23.22 27.79 22.00
CA ARG A 169 24.14 28.05 23.11
C ARG A 169 25.33 28.88 22.62
N VAL A 170 25.86 29.70 23.53
CA VAL A 170 27.12 30.40 23.33
C VAL A 170 28.15 29.91 24.33
N ARG A 171 29.34 29.63 23.82
CA ARG A 171 30.54 29.27 24.59
C ARG A 171 31.58 30.35 24.42
N TRP A 172 32.36 30.66 25.45
CA TRP A 172 33.45 31.61 25.30
C TRP A 172 34.64 31.36 26.23
N SER A 173 35.81 31.78 25.75
CA SER A 173 37.06 31.84 26.50
C SER A 173 37.63 33.23 26.35
N LEU A 174 37.97 33.86 27.47
CA LEU A 174 38.41 35.24 27.53
C LEU A 174 39.93 35.31 27.68
N ASN A 175 40.60 36.09 26.82
CA ASN A 175 42.01 36.42 26.97
C ASN A 175 42.17 37.94 26.98
N VAL A 176 42.21 38.49 28.20
CA VAL A 176 42.31 39.94 28.42
C VAL A 176 43.69 40.49 28.06
N GLU A 177 44.76 39.72 28.32
CA GLU A 177 46.15 40.13 28.06
C GLU A 177 46.39 40.37 26.57
N ASP A 178 45.87 39.46 25.74
CA ASP A 178 46.04 39.54 24.30
C ASP A 178 44.96 40.40 23.61
N ASN A 179 43.95 40.93 24.33
CA ASN A 179 42.82 41.72 23.78
C ASN A 179 41.86 40.93 22.86
N TRP A 180 41.54 39.67 23.16
CA TRP A 180 40.57 38.89 22.36
C TRP A 180 39.59 38.09 23.21
N ILE A 181 38.38 37.91 22.68
CA ILE A 181 37.41 36.93 23.12
C ILE A 181 37.28 35.84 22.05
N GLU A 182 37.35 34.58 22.45
CA GLU A 182 36.99 33.46 21.59
C GLU A 182 35.55 33.06 21.87
N ILE A 183 34.73 32.96 20.83
CA ILE A 183 33.31 32.64 20.92
C ILE A 183 33.04 31.39 20.09
N GLY A 184 32.29 30.46 20.67
CA GLY A 184 31.74 29.27 20.01
C GLY A 184 30.22 29.35 19.99
N LEU A 185 29.64 29.44 18.81
CA LEU A 185 28.19 29.36 18.60
C LEU A 185 27.81 27.92 18.30
N GLU A 186 26.91 27.35 19.11
CA GLU A 186 26.51 25.95 19.06
C GLU A 186 24.98 25.85 18.97
N ALA A 187 24.43 25.38 17.84
CA ALA A 187 22.98 25.29 17.65
C ALA A 187 22.52 24.00 16.96
N ALA A 188 21.45 23.39 17.49
CA ALA A 188 20.68 22.36 16.79
C ALA A 188 19.72 23.06 15.81
N THR A 189 20.18 23.19 14.56
CA THR A 189 19.55 24.00 13.52
C THR A 189 19.79 23.38 12.15
N LYS A 190 19.10 23.83 11.09
CA LYS A 190 19.28 23.31 9.72
C LYS A 190 20.56 23.84 9.07
N THR A 191 21.09 23.14 8.06
CA THR A 191 22.35 23.48 7.38
C THR A 191 22.41 24.89 6.81
N MET A 192 21.30 25.41 6.27
CA MET A 192 21.24 26.76 5.69
C MET A 192 20.90 27.86 6.71
N ASN A 193 20.87 27.55 8.00
CA ASN A 193 20.57 28.56 9.01
C ASN A 193 21.84 29.28 9.49
N TYR A 194 21.76 30.59 9.68
CA TYR A 194 22.78 31.37 10.37
C TYR A 194 22.59 31.33 11.88
N MET A 195 23.69 31.56 12.59
CA MET A 195 23.81 31.78 14.02
C MET A 195 24.40 33.16 14.24
N ALA A 196 23.61 34.09 14.78
CA ALA A 196 24.05 35.44 15.09
C ALA A 196 24.21 35.62 16.59
N PHE A 197 25.27 36.32 16.99
CA PHE A 197 25.52 36.71 18.38
C PHE A 197 26.37 37.99 18.43
N GLY A 198 26.01 38.91 19.31
CA GLY A 198 26.85 40.08 19.58
C GLY A 198 26.24 41.04 20.58
N TRP A 199 26.75 42.28 20.58
CA TRP A 199 26.49 43.26 21.63
C TRP A 199 25.50 44.32 21.17
N ALA A 200 24.54 44.62 22.04
CA ALA A 200 23.64 45.75 21.84
C ALA A 200 24.34 47.06 22.20
N ASN A 201 23.94 48.14 21.54
CA ASN A 201 24.43 49.48 21.87
C ASN A 201 24.09 49.84 23.33
N PRO A 202 25.07 50.17 24.18
CA PRO A 202 24.83 50.45 25.61
C PRO A 202 23.94 51.68 25.85
N ASN A 203 23.83 52.59 24.88
CA ASN A 203 22.97 53.77 24.96
C ASN A 203 21.50 53.46 24.64
N ARG A 204 21.18 52.24 24.19
CA ARG A 204 19.83 51.82 23.79
C ARG A 204 19.27 50.83 24.84
N THR A 205 18.14 51.18 25.45
CA THR A 205 17.40 50.29 26.37
C THR A 205 16.18 49.62 25.76
N LYS A 206 15.75 50.10 24.59
CA LYS A 206 14.70 49.54 23.72
C LYS A 206 15.26 49.46 22.30
N GLU A 207 14.68 48.58 21.47
CA GLU A 207 15.16 48.35 20.09
C GLU A 207 16.63 47.92 20.03
N LEU A 208 16.98 46.90 20.82
CA LEU A 208 18.36 46.46 21.08
C LEU A 208 19.15 46.04 19.82
N MET A 209 18.48 45.81 18.70
CA MET A 209 19.14 45.52 17.43
C MET A 209 19.74 46.77 16.77
N LEU A 210 19.16 47.96 16.96
CA LEU A 210 19.63 49.16 16.26
C LEU A 210 20.97 49.65 16.84
N GLY A 211 21.97 49.73 15.97
CA GLY A 211 23.35 50.07 16.30
C GLY A 211 24.07 48.96 17.07
N ALA A 212 23.57 47.72 16.97
CA ALA A 212 24.24 46.55 17.52
C ALA A 212 25.35 46.07 16.58
N ASP A 213 26.38 45.52 17.21
CA ASP A 213 27.56 44.92 16.58
C ASP A 213 27.48 43.41 16.79
N ILE A 214 27.34 42.65 15.71
CA ILE A 214 27.08 41.21 15.75
C ILE A 214 27.97 40.42 14.80
N ALA A 215 28.42 39.25 15.25
CA ALA A 215 28.99 38.26 14.36
C ALA A 215 27.88 37.35 13.84
N VAL A 216 27.83 37.15 12.52
CA VAL A 216 26.91 36.22 11.85
C VAL A 216 27.71 35.06 11.30
N ALA A 217 27.46 33.85 11.82
CA ALA A 217 28.15 32.63 11.45
C ALA A 217 27.20 31.65 10.74
N ALA A 218 27.63 31.02 9.65
CA ALA A 218 26.83 30.03 8.94
C ALA A 218 27.72 29.05 8.15
N PHE A 219 27.08 28.11 7.47
CA PHE A 219 27.73 27.20 6.52
C PHE A 219 27.32 27.54 5.09
N THR A 220 28.27 27.46 4.15
CA THR A 220 27.99 27.57 2.71
C THR A 220 27.20 26.36 2.22
N GLU A 221 26.69 26.41 0.98
CA GLU A 221 26.03 25.26 0.34
C GLU A 221 26.93 24.01 0.25
N GLU A 222 28.25 24.23 0.16
CA GLU A 222 29.27 23.17 0.20
C GLU A 222 29.61 22.65 1.63
N GLY A 223 29.00 23.20 2.68
CA GLY A 223 29.28 22.83 4.07
C GLY A 223 30.54 23.47 4.68
N ARG A 224 31.08 24.55 4.08
CA ARG A 224 32.21 25.28 4.66
C ARG A 224 31.72 26.29 5.71
N PRO A 225 32.30 26.34 6.91
CA PRO A 225 31.94 27.35 7.90
C PRO A 225 32.50 28.72 7.50
N PHE A 226 31.74 29.78 7.77
CA PHE A 226 32.22 31.15 7.71
C PHE A 226 31.60 31.99 8.83
N VAL A 227 32.22 33.11 9.12
CA VAL A 227 31.72 34.12 10.05
C VAL A 227 32.14 35.49 9.53
N ASP A 228 31.20 36.42 9.56
CA ASP A 228 31.43 37.80 9.16
C ASP A 228 30.87 38.73 10.23
N ASP A 229 31.50 39.91 10.33
CA ASP A 229 31.05 40.97 11.22
C ASP A 229 29.98 41.83 10.57
N PHE A 230 28.94 42.15 11.34
CA PHE A 230 27.75 42.84 10.86
C PHE A 230 27.33 43.95 11.82
N TYR A 231 27.13 45.13 11.24
CA TYR A 231 26.53 46.27 11.90
C TYR A 231 25.08 46.49 11.46
N ILE A 232 24.19 46.65 12.45
CA ILE A 232 22.75 46.80 12.21
C ILE A 232 22.32 48.27 12.27
N THR A 233 21.85 48.80 11.14
CA THR A 233 21.32 50.18 11.04
C THR A 233 19.79 50.25 10.97
N SER A 234 19.13 49.18 10.54
CA SER A 234 17.66 49.11 10.39
C SER A 234 17.14 47.68 10.47
N TYR A 235 15.85 47.51 10.78
CA TYR A 235 15.13 46.22 10.78
C TYR A 235 14.78 45.74 9.35
N SER A 236 15.76 45.71 8.47
CA SER A 236 15.62 45.25 7.09
C SER A 236 16.85 44.46 6.66
N GLU A 237 16.70 43.58 5.67
CA GLU A 237 17.85 42.97 5.00
C GLU A 237 18.79 44.05 4.46
N CYS A 238 20.06 43.71 4.28
CA CYS A 238 21.02 44.65 3.71
C CYS A 238 20.56 45.17 2.34
N MET A 239 20.38 46.49 2.24
CA MET A 239 20.07 47.22 1.02
C MET A 239 21.18 48.23 0.73
N LEU A 240 21.65 48.23 -0.52
CA LEU A 240 22.63 49.18 -1.02
C LEU A 240 21.90 50.30 -1.78
N HIS A 241 22.00 51.54 -1.32
CA HIS A 241 21.43 52.70 -2.03
C HIS A 241 22.39 53.25 -3.09
N GLY A 242 21.89 53.43 -4.33
CA GLY A 242 22.71 53.80 -5.49
C GLY A 242 23.21 55.25 -5.49
N LYS A 243 24.48 55.39 -5.92
CA LYS A 243 25.38 56.56 -6.11
C LYS A 243 26.34 56.92 -4.96
N ASP A 244 25.96 56.73 -3.70
CA ASP A 244 26.82 57.06 -2.55
C ASP A 244 27.41 55.83 -1.83
N GLY A 245 26.98 54.61 -2.19
CA GLY A 245 27.47 53.37 -1.59
C GLY A 245 26.98 53.12 -0.16
N SER A 246 26.01 53.89 0.33
CA SER A 246 25.49 53.76 1.69
C SER A 246 24.66 52.48 1.85
N ALA A 247 25.10 51.64 2.79
CA ALA A 247 24.42 50.41 3.18
C ALA A 247 23.41 50.70 4.30
N VAL A 248 22.22 50.09 4.23
CA VAL A 248 21.16 50.20 5.25
C VAL A 248 20.59 48.83 5.53
N GLY A 249 20.31 48.53 6.80
CA GLY A 249 19.79 47.24 7.26
C GLY A 249 20.81 46.47 8.09
N VAL A 250 20.73 45.14 8.02
CA VAL A 250 21.69 44.21 8.62
C VAL A 250 22.75 43.88 7.57
N CYS A 251 23.86 44.63 7.57
CA CYS A 251 24.90 44.56 6.53
C CYS A 251 26.26 44.13 7.12
N PRO A 252 27.08 43.38 6.36
CA PRO A 252 28.46 43.14 6.73
C PRO A 252 29.25 44.44 6.78
N ASP A 253 30.21 44.55 7.69
CA ASP A 253 30.96 45.80 7.92
C ASP A 253 31.78 46.23 6.71
N VAL A 254 32.27 45.26 5.93
CA VAL A 254 33.00 45.47 4.68
C VAL A 254 32.19 46.22 3.61
N VAL A 255 30.87 46.34 3.79
CA VAL A 255 29.97 47.01 2.84
C VAL A 255 29.87 48.52 3.11
N TYR A 256 30.14 48.99 4.33
CA TYR A 256 29.95 50.39 4.70
C TYR A 256 31.08 51.32 4.24
N GLU A 257 32.33 50.87 4.20
CA GLU A 257 33.47 51.65 3.73
C GLU A 257 34.40 50.80 2.84
N ASN A 258 34.77 51.32 1.66
CA ASN A 258 35.81 50.71 0.84
C ASN A 258 37.14 50.78 1.59
N THR A 259 37.95 49.72 1.52
CA THR A 259 39.26 49.53 2.18
C THR A 259 40.34 50.49 1.66
N THR A 260 40.13 51.80 1.75
CA THR A 260 41.08 52.83 1.28
C THR A 260 42.12 53.25 2.32
N ASN A 261 41.95 52.90 3.61
CA ASN A 261 42.82 53.38 4.70
C ASN A 261 43.61 52.29 5.45
N GLY A 262 43.68 51.05 4.94
CA GLY A 262 44.44 49.98 5.59
C GLY A 262 43.86 49.46 6.92
N MET A 263 42.66 49.90 7.30
CA MET A 263 41.90 49.38 8.45
C MET A 263 41.11 48.14 8.02
N THR A 264 41.26 47.03 8.75
CA THR A 264 40.46 45.82 8.56
C THR A 264 39.11 45.99 9.25
N LEU A 265 38.06 46.25 8.46
CA LEU A 265 36.69 46.42 8.96
C LEU A 265 36.06 45.10 9.43
N ASN A 266 36.46 43.96 8.85
CA ASN A 266 36.10 42.65 9.41
C ASN A 266 37.17 42.24 10.42
N ASN A 267 36.87 42.45 11.71
CA ASN A 267 37.77 42.10 12.80
C ASN A 267 37.51 40.69 13.37
N THR A 268 36.51 39.99 12.83
CA THR A 268 36.11 38.66 13.28
C THR A 268 36.88 37.60 12.49
N LYS A 269 37.58 36.72 13.21
CA LYS A 269 38.44 35.68 12.61
C LYS A 269 37.90 34.28 12.89
N LEU A 270 37.51 33.56 11.85
CA LEU A 270 37.17 32.14 11.93
C LEU A 270 38.36 31.32 12.47
N VAL A 271 38.10 30.45 13.45
CA VAL A 271 39.09 29.51 14.00
C VAL A 271 38.78 28.09 13.55
N TYR A 272 37.52 27.67 13.67
CA TYR A 272 37.08 26.31 13.37
C TYR A 272 35.57 26.29 13.20
N GLY A 273 35.05 25.35 12.41
CA GLY A 273 33.63 25.07 12.37
C GLY A 273 33.36 23.65 11.92
N HIS A 274 32.33 23.03 12.48
CA HIS A 274 31.85 21.72 12.07
C HIS A 274 30.35 21.64 12.20
N ARG A 275 29.78 20.70 11.45
CA ARG A 275 28.40 20.29 11.60
C ARG A 275 28.35 18.78 11.72
N ARG A 276 27.80 18.29 12.84
CA ARG A 276 27.72 16.86 13.18
C ARG A 276 26.41 16.61 13.92
N ASP A 277 25.75 15.49 13.65
CA ASP A 277 24.49 15.09 14.28
C ASP A 277 23.39 16.17 14.21
N GLY A 278 23.34 16.97 13.15
CA GLY A 278 22.39 18.08 13.01
C GLY A 278 22.71 19.33 13.85
N VAL A 279 23.85 19.34 14.56
CA VAL A 279 24.32 20.47 15.37
C VAL A 279 25.41 21.23 14.62
N SER A 280 25.19 22.53 14.41
CA SER A 280 26.17 23.47 13.87
C SER A 280 27.01 24.04 15.00
N PHE A 281 28.33 24.02 14.84
CA PHE A 281 29.26 24.64 15.76
C PHE A 281 30.29 25.49 14.99
N ILE A 282 30.39 26.78 15.30
CA ILE A 282 31.38 27.67 14.71
C ILE A 282 32.11 28.44 15.82
N ARG A 283 33.44 28.36 15.80
CA ARG A 283 34.36 29.06 16.71
C ARG A 283 35.09 30.16 15.96
N PHE A 284 35.09 31.34 16.54
CA PHE A 284 35.76 32.51 16.01
C PHE A 284 36.35 33.38 17.12
N ARG A 285 37.22 34.31 16.74
CA ARG A 285 37.83 35.29 17.64
C ARG A 285 37.38 36.69 17.25
N LYS A 286 37.09 37.51 18.25
CA LYS A 286 36.82 38.94 18.10
C LYS A 286 37.72 39.73 19.07
N PRO A 287 38.30 40.88 18.68
CA PRO A 287 39.01 41.73 19.63
C PRO A 287 38.06 42.30 20.70
N LEU A 288 38.53 42.50 21.93
CA LEU A 288 37.72 43.14 22.98
C LEU A 288 37.52 44.64 22.70
N ASN A 289 38.57 45.28 22.19
CA ASN A 289 38.53 46.67 21.73
C ASN A 289 39.14 46.74 20.32
N SER A 290 38.30 47.12 19.34
CA SER A 290 38.69 47.26 17.93
C SER A 290 39.28 48.64 17.65
N SER A 291 40.06 48.74 16.56
CA SER A 291 40.53 50.01 16.03
C SER A 291 39.43 50.83 15.34
N ASP A 292 38.34 50.19 14.92
CA ASP A 292 37.17 50.84 14.32
C ASP A 292 36.13 51.17 15.39
N GLY A 293 36.05 52.43 15.82
CA GLY A 293 35.06 52.86 16.82
C GLY A 293 33.68 53.20 16.26
N LYS A 294 33.45 53.05 14.94
CA LYS A 294 32.21 53.47 14.27
C LYS A 294 31.24 52.31 14.11
N TYR A 295 31.73 51.15 13.73
CA TYR A 295 30.93 49.95 13.51
C TYR A 295 31.12 48.88 14.59
N ASP A 296 32.24 48.91 15.33
CA ASP A 296 32.46 48.00 16.46
C ASP A 296 32.10 48.60 17.82
N LEU A 297 31.54 47.77 18.70
CA LEU A 297 31.28 48.14 20.09
C LEU A 297 32.37 47.57 21.01
N PRO A 298 32.99 48.38 21.90
CA PRO A 298 34.00 47.89 22.83
C PRO A 298 33.37 46.95 23.87
N VAL A 299 33.94 45.76 24.01
CA VAL A 299 33.53 44.74 24.97
C VAL A 299 34.27 44.95 26.28
N ASN A 300 33.55 45.40 27.31
CA ASN A 300 34.11 45.51 28.65
C ASN A 300 33.96 44.16 29.39
N PRO A 301 35.06 43.46 29.71
CA PRO A 301 34.98 42.09 30.21
C PRO A 301 34.36 41.98 31.60
N THR A 302 34.47 43.02 32.44
CA THR A 302 34.01 42.98 33.84
C THR A 302 32.62 43.56 34.07
N LYS A 303 32.05 44.24 33.07
CA LYS A 303 30.71 44.83 33.17
C LYS A 303 29.66 43.88 32.64
N GLU A 304 28.48 43.94 33.24
CA GLU A 304 27.29 43.29 32.70
C GLU A 304 26.83 44.05 31.44
N MET A 305 26.96 43.42 30.27
CA MET A 305 26.59 43.99 28.97
C MET A 305 25.38 43.26 28.38
N THR A 306 24.55 43.97 27.61
CA THR A 306 23.40 43.34 26.92
C THR A 306 23.88 42.75 25.59
N VAL A 307 23.67 41.44 25.41
CA VAL A 307 23.94 40.73 24.17
C VAL A 307 22.64 40.34 23.48
N ILE A 308 22.66 40.31 22.16
CA ILE A 308 21.55 39.88 21.31
C ILE A 308 21.99 38.66 20.49
N TRP A 309 21.01 37.82 20.14
CA TRP A 309 21.25 36.62 19.36
C TRP A 309 20.06 36.32 18.45
N ALA A 310 20.33 35.63 17.34
CA ALA A 310 19.29 35.18 16.42
C ALA A 310 19.70 33.92 15.65
N LEU A 311 18.71 33.16 15.20
CA LEU A 311 18.79 32.01 14.32
C LEU A 311 17.80 32.22 13.16
N GLY A 312 18.24 32.04 11.93
CA GLY A 312 17.38 32.23 10.77
C GLY A 312 17.96 31.65 9.50
N LEU A 313 17.24 31.73 8.38
CA LEU A 313 17.76 31.29 7.08
C LEU A 313 18.84 32.25 6.56
N MET A 314 19.93 31.70 6.03
CA MET A 314 20.98 32.44 5.34
C MET A 314 20.70 32.44 3.84
N LYS A 315 20.72 33.62 3.20
CA LYS A 315 20.61 33.73 1.75
C LYS A 315 22.01 33.63 1.12
N PRO A 316 22.24 32.71 0.15
CA PRO A 316 23.51 32.64 -0.58
C PRO A 316 23.69 33.86 -1.50
N PRO A 317 24.94 34.20 -1.86
CA PRO A 317 25.24 35.29 -2.77
C PRO A 317 24.61 35.06 -4.15
N ASP A 318 24.13 36.13 -4.79
CA ASP A 318 23.55 36.13 -6.13
C ASP A 318 24.22 37.19 -7.02
N THR A 319 23.82 37.27 -8.30
CA THR A 319 24.41 38.21 -9.27
C THR A 319 24.21 39.69 -8.90
N ILE A 320 23.33 40.00 -7.94
CA ILE A 320 23.02 41.35 -7.49
C ILE A 320 23.67 41.62 -6.13
N ARG A 321 23.81 40.60 -5.27
CA ARG A 321 24.32 40.69 -3.90
C ARG A 321 25.47 39.68 -3.71
N PRO A 322 26.74 40.13 -3.70
CA PRO A 322 27.89 39.23 -3.65
C PRO A 322 28.22 38.67 -2.25
N TYR A 323 27.37 38.90 -1.25
CA TYR A 323 27.58 38.49 0.14
C TYR A 323 26.46 37.58 0.63
N TYR A 324 26.76 36.71 1.59
CA TYR A 324 25.74 35.98 2.32
C TYR A 324 24.98 36.93 3.23
N LEU A 325 23.65 36.89 3.19
CA LEU A 325 22.81 37.82 3.94
C LEU A 325 21.83 37.08 4.84
N PRO A 326 21.75 37.43 6.14
CA PRO A 326 20.76 36.86 7.04
C PRO A 326 19.37 37.31 6.60
N GLN A 327 18.47 36.34 6.37
CA GLN A 327 17.06 36.63 6.18
C GLN A 327 16.39 36.89 7.54
N ASN A 328 15.13 37.31 7.51
CA ASN A 328 14.32 37.40 8.73
C ASN A 328 14.34 36.06 9.47
N HIS A 329 14.75 36.09 10.74
CA HIS A 329 14.83 34.90 11.59
C HIS A 329 13.49 34.16 11.69
N GLY A 330 12.37 34.90 11.64
CA GLY A 330 11.03 34.33 11.79
C GLY A 330 10.84 33.62 13.14
N GLY A 331 9.64 33.11 13.39
CA GLY A 331 9.37 32.28 14.58
C GLY A 331 9.18 33.05 15.91
N PRO A 332 8.86 32.31 16.99
CA PRO A 332 8.56 32.90 18.29
C PRO A 332 9.81 33.44 19.00
N MET A 333 9.62 34.55 19.72
CA MET A 333 10.63 35.13 20.63
C MET A 333 11.10 34.07 21.64
N MET A 334 12.38 34.12 22.04
CA MET A 334 13.08 33.15 22.90
C MET A 334 13.45 31.80 22.25
N VAL A 335 12.99 31.54 21.02
CA VAL A 335 13.40 30.35 20.25
C VAL A 335 14.34 30.76 19.12
N ALA A 336 13.89 31.71 18.29
CA ALA A 336 14.65 32.15 17.12
C ALA A 336 15.48 33.42 17.37
N TYR A 337 15.12 34.23 18.35
CA TYR A 337 15.87 35.43 18.71
C TYR A 337 15.60 35.83 20.15
N GLY A 338 16.54 36.57 20.73
CA GLY A 338 16.43 37.06 22.09
C GLY A 338 17.56 37.98 22.48
N HIS A 339 17.56 38.34 23.75
CA HIS A 339 18.63 39.11 24.38
C HIS A 339 18.83 38.62 25.81
N LEU A 340 20.04 38.75 26.33
CA LEU A 340 20.36 38.52 27.72
C LEU A 340 21.45 39.46 28.19
N ARG A 341 21.67 39.50 29.50
CA ARG A 341 22.79 40.23 30.08
C ARG A 341 23.91 39.25 30.42
N LEU A 342 25.12 39.61 30.02
CA LEU A 342 26.30 38.77 30.14
C LEU A 342 27.46 39.55 30.76
N ASN A 343 28.06 38.97 31.79
CA ASN A 343 29.37 39.36 32.30
C ASN A 343 30.39 38.34 31.80
N VAL A 344 31.29 38.76 30.90
CA VAL A 344 32.17 37.84 30.16
C VAL A 344 33.31 37.30 31.06
N SER A 345 33.69 38.03 32.10
CA SER A 345 34.70 37.58 33.08
C SER A 345 34.16 36.61 34.14
N GLU A 346 32.85 36.43 34.23
CA GLU A 346 32.26 35.49 35.20
C GLU A 346 32.44 34.05 34.73
N ASN A 347 32.80 33.14 35.65
CA ASN A 347 32.90 31.71 35.34
C ASN A 347 31.51 31.06 35.40
N VAL A 348 30.93 30.75 34.24
CA VAL A 348 29.56 30.21 34.12
C VAL A 348 29.54 29.03 33.16
N ASP A 349 28.95 27.91 33.56
CA ASP A 349 28.68 26.77 32.68
C ASP A 349 27.25 26.24 32.89
N ASP A 350 26.31 26.79 32.12
CA ASP A 350 24.90 26.39 32.13
C ASP A 350 24.59 25.30 31.07
N CYS A 351 25.59 24.85 30.32
CA CYS A 351 25.39 24.04 29.13
C CYS A 351 25.60 22.55 29.40
N PHE A 352 24.73 21.98 30.23
CA PHE A 352 24.81 20.58 30.62
C PHE A 352 24.43 19.63 29.49
N GLY A 353 25.34 18.71 29.14
CA GLY A 353 25.05 17.65 28.18
C GLY A 353 25.11 18.07 26.72
N PRO A 354 25.08 17.08 25.80
CA PRO A 354 25.05 17.35 24.37
C PRO A 354 23.74 18.02 23.93
N LEU A 355 23.77 18.75 22.81
CA LEU A 355 22.56 19.14 22.09
C LEU A 355 22.06 17.94 21.30
N ASP A 356 20.75 17.73 21.29
CA ASP A 356 20.10 16.68 20.52
C ASP A 356 19.21 17.34 19.48
N ALA A 357 19.57 17.24 18.20
CA ALA A 357 18.77 17.76 17.10
C ALA A 357 17.67 16.76 16.73
N ASP A 358 16.46 17.25 16.46
CA ASP A 358 15.35 16.42 15.96
C ASP A 358 15.71 15.72 14.65
N ASP A 359 16.44 16.42 13.79
CA ASP A 359 16.98 15.90 12.53
C ASP A 359 18.50 15.83 12.61
N LYS A 360 19.01 14.61 12.83
CA LYS A 360 20.45 14.32 12.88
C LYS A 360 21.07 14.11 11.51
N GLN A 361 20.25 14.10 10.47
CA GLN A 361 20.68 13.74 9.12
C GLN A 361 20.92 15.01 8.34
N ASP A 362 22.20 15.31 8.14
CA ASP A 362 22.62 16.34 7.19
C ASP A 362 22.59 15.83 5.75
N GLN A 363 22.26 14.54 5.55
CA GLN A 363 22.15 13.91 4.25
C GLN A 363 20.86 14.30 3.57
N ASP A 364 20.98 14.75 2.33
CA ASP A 364 19.84 15.02 1.49
C ASP A 364 19.00 13.76 1.23
N LEU A 365 17.68 13.91 1.26
CA LEU A 365 16.74 12.88 0.81
C LEU A 365 16.55 12.98 -0.71
N ILE A 366 16.78 11.87 -1.42
CA ILE A 366 16.45 11.72 -2.83
C ILE A 366 15.32 10.71 -2.96
N ILE A 367 14.19 11.15 -3.51
CA ILE A 367 13.07 10.27 -3.85
C ILE A 367 13.30 9.76 -5.27
N ALA A 368 13.54 8.44 -5.40
CA ALA A 368 13.73 7.79 -6.67
C ALA A 368 12.39 7.67 -7.42
N SER A 369 12.39 7.96 -8.72
CA SER A 369 11.20 7.83 -9.56
C SER A 369 11.52 6.99 -10.80
N ALA A 370 10.52 6.26 -11.31
CA ALA A 370 10.72 5.31 -12.43
C ALA A 370 11.30 5.91 -13.72
N LYS A 371 11.16 7.24 -13.91
CA LYS A 371 11.52 7.93 -15.16
C LYS A 371 12.86 8.67 -15.08
N VAL A 372 13.43 8.87 -13.90
CA VAL A 372 14.61 9.70 -13.71
C VAL A 372 15.78 8.82 -13.24
N PRO A 373 16.83 8.64 -14.07
CA PRO A 373 18.00 7.89 -13.65
C PRO A 373 18.77 8.65 -12.57
N LEU A 374 19.19 7.93 -11.53
CA LEU A 374 20.06 8.44 -10.48
C LEU A 374 21.52 8.32 -10.94
N VAL A 375 22.23 9.44 -11.04
CA VAL A 375 23.63 9.44 -11.47
C VAL A 375 24.52 9.17 -10.26
N VAL A 376 25.30 8.08 -10.29
CA VAL A 376 26.18 7.64 -9.21
C VAL A 376 27.63 7.89 -9.60
N THR A 377 28.37 8.64 -8.78
CA THR A 377 29.75 9.05 -9.00
C THR A 377 30.57 8.85 -7.73
N THR A 378 31.89 9.03 -7.77
CA THR A 378 32.78 8.95 -6.61
C THR A 378 33.43 10.29 -6.32
N GLY A 379 33.65 10.60 -5.04
CA GLY A 379 34.29 11.83 -4.57
C GLY A 379 34.90 11.66 -3.18
N GLU A 380 35.59 12.67 -2.66
CA GLU A 380 36.17 12.64 -1.31
C GLU A 380 35.09 12.68 -0.22
N ALA A 381 35.35 12.06 0.93
CA ALA A 381 34.42 12.05 2.07
C ALA A 381 34.55 13.33 2.91
N LEU A 382 33.58 14.24 2.81
CA LEU A 382 33.56 15.51 3.55
C LEU A 382 32.63 15.44 4.77
N HIS A 383 31.43 14.90 4.58
CA HIS A 383 30.34 14.84 5.56
C HIS A 383 29.75 13.43 5.69
N TYR A 384 30.54 12.40 5.41
CA TYR A 384 30.10 11.02 5.47
C TYR A 384 29.49 10.68 6.84
N PRO A 385 28.25 10.14 6.90
CA PRO A 385 27.48 9.98 8.14
C PRO A 385 27.98 8.89 9.09
N ASN A 386 28.93 8.05 8.68
CA ASN A 386 29.34 6.89 9.47
C ASN A 386 30.86 6.73 9.58
N PRO A 387 31.57 7.70 10.17
CA PRO A 387 33.01 7.64 10.39
C PRO A 387 33.44 6.33 11.07
N PRO A 388 34.69 5.89 10.93
CA PRO A 388 35.79 6.55 10.22
C PRO A 388 35.55 6.64 8.72
N ASN A 389 35.90 7.79 8.13
CA ASN A 389 35.60 8.10 6.74
C ASN A 389 36.65 7.42 5.83
N PRO A 390 36.23 6.72 4.76
CA PRO A 390 37.16 6.28 3.73
C PRO A 390 37.66 7.46 2.90
N SER A 391 38.70 7.23 2.09
CA SER A 391 39.26 8.27 1.21
C SER A 391 38.29 8.73 0.11
N LYS A 392 37.39 7.85 -0.34
CA LYS A 392 36.36 8.12 -1.35
C LYS A 392 35.01 7.56 -0.92
N VAL A 393 33.93 8.24 -1.29
CA VAL A 393 32.53 7.85 -1.06
C VAL A 393 31.69 8.02 -2.34
N LEU A 394 30.50 7.44 -2.34
CA LEU A 394 29.52 7.52 -3.41
C LEU A 394 28.73 8.83 -3.33
N TYR A 395 28.65 9.52 -4.47
CA TYR A 395 27.82 10.69 -4.69
C TYR A 395 26.66 10.32 -5.60
N ILE A 396 25.43 10.67 -5.21
CA ILE A 396 24.24 10.45 -6.04
C ILE A 396 23.63 11.80 -6.37
N ASN A 397 23.49 12.10 -7.66
CA ASN A 397 23.06 13.41 -8.17
C ASN A 397 23.82 14.58 -7.52
N LYS A 398 25.16 14.44 -7.41
CA LYS A 398 26.10 15.40 -6.78
C LYS A 398 25.94 15.60 -5.27
N LYS A 399 25.11 14.80 -4.60
CA LYS A 399 24.97 14.82 -3.14
C LYS A 399 25.82 13.70 -2.55
N GLU A 400 26.56 13.99 -1.48
CA GLU A 400 27.41 13.03 -0.79
C GLU A 400 26.55 12.04 0.00
N ALA A 401 26.68 10.74 -0.29
CA ALA A 401 26.03 9.65 0.43
C ALA A 401 24.57 9.95 0.90
N PRO A 402 23.67 10.43 0.02
CA PRO A 402 22.32 10.85 0.40
C PRO A 402 21.46 9.68 0.88
N VAL A 403 20.38 9.97 1.61
CA VAL A 403 19.35 8.97 1.89
C VAL A 403 18.50 8.79 0.63
N LEU A 404 18.39 7.56 0.14
CA LEU A 404 17.51 7.25 -1.00
C LEU A 404 16.17 6.77 -0.47
N ARG A 405 15.07 7.26 -1.05
CA ARG A 405 13.73 6.68 -0.84
C ARG A 405 13.24 6.05 -2.12
N VAL A 406 12.88 4.78 -2.05
CA VAL A 406 12.44 3.96 -3.19
C VAL A 406 11.12 3.28 -2.88
N GLU A 407 10.29 3.08 -3.89
CA GLU A 407 8.97 2.44 -3.75
C GLU A 407 9.04 0.98 -4.21
N ARG A 408 8.45 0.06 -3.43
CA ARG A 408 8.35 -1.36 -3.83
C ARG A 408 7.50 -1.51 -5.09
N GLY A 409 7.96 -2.33 -6.03
CA GLY A 409 7.34 -2.54 -7.33
C GLY A 409 7.70 -1.48 -8.38
N VAL A 410 8.33 -0.36 -7.98
CA VAL A 410 8.72 0.71 -8.90
C VAL A 410 10.19 0.51 -9.32
N PRO A 411 10.48 0.29 -10.62
CA PRO A 411 11.85 0.11 -11.08
C PRO A 411 12.62 1.43 -11.02
N VAL A 412 13.72 1.43 -10.27
CA VAL A 412 14.68 2.53 -10.14
C VAL A 412 15.88 2.28 -11.06
N LYS A 413 16.33 3.32 -11.76
CA LYS A 413 17.51 3.24 -12.62
C LYS A 413 18.68 4.01 -12.00
N PHE A 414 19.83 3.36 -11.92
CA PHE A 414 21.11 3.96 -11.55
C PHE A 414 22.03 4.00 -12.75
N SER A 415 22.57 5.18 -13.05
CA SER A 415 23.64 5.38 -14.03
C SER A 415 24.96 5.45 -13.28
N VAL A 416 25.68 4.34 -13.24
CA VAL A 416 26.90 4.17 -12.45
C VAL A 416 28.12 4.66 -13.24
N GLN A 417 28.78 5.68 -12.69
CA GLN A 417 29.91 6.43 -13.26
C GLN A 417 31.02 6.59 -12.21
N THR A 418 31.30 5.53 -11.48
CA THR A 418 32.14 5.51 -10.27
C THR A 418 33.61 5.18 -10.52
N GLY A 419 33.95 4.63 -11.69
CA GLY A 419 35.25 4.05 -12.02
C GLY A 419 35.26 2.52 -11.91
N HIS A 420 36.40 1.90 -12.27
CA HIS A 420 36.62 0.43 -12.19
C HIS A 420 37.07 -0.03 -10.80
N ASP A 421 37.32 0.88 -9.87
CA ASP A 421 37.71 0.58 -8.49
C ASP A 421 36.51 0.56 -7.53
N VAL A 422 35.30 0.79 -8.04
CA VAL A 422 34.07 0.95 -7.26
C VAL A 422 32.87 0.39 -8.01
N ALA A 423 32.40 -0.79 -7.60
CA ALA A 423 31.17 -1.40 -8.11
C ALA A 423 29.99 -1.16 -7.15
N LEU A 424 28.87 -0.64 -7.66
CA LEU A 424 27.67 -0.33 -6.87
C LEU A 424 26.82 -1.58 -6.62
N TYR A 425 26.37 -1.78 -5.38
CA TYR A 425 25.37 -2.79 -5.08
C TYR A 425 24.47 -2.37 -3.91
N ILE A 426 23.33 -3.03 -3.81
CA ILE A 426 22.32 -2.81 -2.78
C ILE A 426 22.29 -4.05 -1.89
N THR A 427 22.52 -3.86 -0.60
CA THR A 427 22.78 -4.93 0.37
C THR A 427 22.05 -4.69 1.69
N SER A 428 21.90 -5.75 2.48
CA SER A 428 21.47 -5.67 3.88
C SER A 428 22.58 -5.18 4.82
N ASP A 429 23.84 -5.20 4.39
CA ASP A 429 24.99 -4.81 5.21
C ASP A 429 25.25 -3.30 5.12
N TYR A 430 25.27 -2.63 6.28
CA TYR A 430 25.48 -1.18 6.32
C TYR A 430 26.95 -0.78 6.12
N LEU A 431 27.89 -1.74 6.19
CA LEU A 431 29.32 -1.50 5.94
C LEU A 431 29.68 -1.67 4.47
N GLY A 432 29.20 -2.69 3.78
CA GLY A 432 29.65 -2.99 2.42
C GLY A 432 31.06 -3.59 2.35
N GLY A 433 31.66 -3.58 1.16
CA GLY A 433 33.00 -4.13 0.94
C GLY A 433 33.07 -5.66 0.97
N ASN A 434 32.02 -6.34 0.48
CA ASN A 434 31.85 -7.80 0.49
C ASN A 434 31.91 -8.39 1.90
N ALA A 435 30.74 -8.58 2.51
CA ALA A 435 30.60 -9.05 3.88
C ALA A 435 31.26 -10.42 4.13
N THR A 436 31.35 -11.26 3.10
CA THR A 436 31.98 -12.59 3.16
C THR A 436 33.45 -12.51 3.58
N LEU A 437 34.17 -11.46 3.15
CA LEU A 437 35.57 -11.24 3.51
C LEU A 437 35.75 -10.93 5.01
N ARG A 438 34.67 -10.53 5.68
CA ARG A 438 34.64 -10.18 7.12
C ARG A 438 33.98 -11.26 7.97
N ASN A 439 33.79 -12.48 7.46
CA ASN A 439 33.02 -13.56 8.11
C ASN A 439 31.57 -13.16 8.47
N ALA A 440 30.97 -12.22 7.72
CA ALA A 440 29.60 -11.77 7.92
C ALA A 440 28.71 -12.21 6.75
N THR A 441 27.41 -12.37 7.00
CA THR A 441 26.44 -12.72 5.96
C THR A 441 25.72 -11.46 5.49
N GLU A 442 25.58 -11.30 4.18
CA GLU A 442 24.77 -10.24 3.58
C GLU A 442 23.81 -10.78 2.52
N THR A 443 22.70 -10.09 2.34
CA THR A 443 21.75 -10.32 1.24
C THR A 443 21.94 -9.22 0.21
N ILE A 444 22.26 -9.59 -1.03
CA ILE A 444 22.37 -8.66 -2.15
C ILE A 444 21.01 -8.57 -2.84
N TYR A 445 20.42 -7.37 -2.88
CA TYR A 445 19.14 -7.09 -3.52
C TYR A 445 19.29 -6.66 -4.98
N SER A 446 20.41 -6.03 -5.34
CA SER A 446 20.73 -5.63 -6.71
C SER A 446 22.19 -5.21 -6.85
N GLY A 447 22.67 -5.14 -8.09
CA GLY A 447 24.06 -4.83 -8.40
C GLY A 447 24.98 -6.02 -8.14
N GLY A 448 26.28 -5.77 -8.24
CA GLY A 448 27.29 -6.83 -8.24
C GLY A 448 28.64 -6.31 -8.71
N PRO A 449 29.64 -7.19 -8.88
CA PRO A 449 30.97 -6.79 -9.34
C PRO A 449 30.96 -6.18 -10.76
N GLU A 450 29.98 -6.51 -11.59
CA GLU A 450 29.77 -5.94 -12.93
C GLU A 450 29.19 -4.51 -12.93
N ALA A 451 28.68 -4.03 -11.81
CA ALA A 451 28.04 -2.72 -11.70
C ALA A 451 29.07 -1.58 -11.51
N GLU A 452 30.07 -1.55 -12.37
CA GLU A 452 31.11 -0.53 -12.46
C GLU A 452 31.03 0.19 -13.82
N GLY A 453 31.33 1.48 -13.86
CA GLY A 453 31.22 2.27 -15.08
C GLY A 453 31.93 3.61 -15.00
N VAL A 454 32.20 4.22 -16.15
CA VAL A 454 32.89 5.52 -16.27
C VAL A 454 31.97 6.55 -16.92
N MET A 455 32.26 7.84 -16.77
CA MET A 455 31.43 8.92 -17.37
C MET A 455 31.22 8.76 -18.90
N ALA A 456 32.21 8.21 -19.62
CA ALA A 456 32.10 7.99 -21.07
C ALA A 456 31.22 6.78 -21.45
N SER A 457 31.06 5.81 -20.54
CA SER A 457 30.29 4.58 -20.74
C SER A 457 29.72 4.14 -19.38
N PRO A 458 28.62 4.77 -18.92
CA PRO A 458 28.01 4.44 -17.64
C PRO A 458 27.42 3.02 -17.67
N TYR A 459 27.46 2.34 -16.53
CA TYR A 459 26.72 1.08 -16.35
C TYR A 459 25.29 1.40 -15.89
N GLU A 460 24.29 0.85 -16.57
CA GLU A 460 22.88 1.00 -16.17
C GLU A 460 22.45 -0.16 -15.27
N LEU A 461 22.26 0.13 -13.98
CA LEU A 461 21.69 -0.81 -13.03
C LEU A 461 20.20 -0.49 -12.85
N VAL A 462 19.33 -1.46 -13.10
CA VAL A 462 17.88 -1.33 -12.85
C VAL A 462 17.50 -2.23 -11.68
N TRP A 463 16.91 -1.62 -10.65
CA TRP A 463 16.45 -2.33 -9.46
C TRP A 463 15.00 -2.01 -9.17
N ALA A 464 14.16 -3.03 -9.09
CA ALA A 464 12.79 -2.90 -8.58
C ALA A 464 12.74 -3.59 -7.20
N PRO A 465 12.67 -2.83 -6.09
CA PRO A 465 12.52 -3.41 -4.77
C PRO A 465 11.26 -4.27 -4.73
N ASP A 466 11.40 -5.53 -4.34
CA ASP A 466 10.27 -6.44 -4.21
C ASP A 466 9.67 -6.38 -2.79
N ARG A 467 8.62 -7.16 -2.56
CA ARG A 467 7.99 -7.27 -1.23
C ARG A 467 8.93 -7.86 -0.15
N ASN A 468 9.98 -8.58 -0.56
CA ASN A 468 10.90 -9.26 0.36
C ASN A 468 12.01 -8.31 0.80
N THR A 469 12.23 -7.23 0.06
CA THR A 469 13.16 -6.17 0.39
C THR A 469 12.70 -5.51 1.70
N PRO A 470 13.54 -5.46 2.76
CA PRO A 470 13.23 -4.79 4.02
C PRO A 470 12.97 -3.29 3.83
N ASP A 471 12.31 -2.65 4.81
CA ASP A 471 12.02 -1.20 4.78
C ASP A 471 13.30 -0.35 4.80
N GLN A 472 14.42 -0.95 5.21
CA GLN A 472 15.73 -0.33 5.19
C GLN A 472 16.76 -1.29 4.62
N VAL A 473 17.45 -0.86 3.58
CA VAL A 473 18.63 -1.52 3.00
C VAL A 473 19.73 -0.46 2.80
N PHE A 474 20.88 -0.86 2.26
CA PHE A 474 22.01 0.04 2.07
C PHE A 474 22.52 -0.07 0.63
N TYR A 475 22.95 1.05 0.06
CA TYR A 475 23.73 1.04 -1.17
C TYR A 475 25.19 1.24 -0.79
N GLN A 476 26.06 0.38 -1.28
CA GLN A 476 27.46 0.37 -0.91
C GLN A 476 28.33 0.08 -2.13
N SER A 477 29.65 0.15 -1.95
CA SER A 477 30.58 -0.46 -2.89
C SER A 477 30.86 -1.91 -2.52
N LEU A 478 30.89 -2.80 -3.51
CA LEU A 478 31.26 -4.19 -3.28
C LEU A 478 32.75 -4.35 -2.97
N PHE A 479 33.60 -3.46 -3.48
CA PHE A 479 35.06 -3.57 -3.34
C PHE A 479 35.61 -2.88 -2.09
N GLN A 480 34.95 -1.83 -1.62
CA GLN A 480 35.41 -1.05 -0.48
C GLN A 480 34.27 -0.81 0.51
N PRO A 481 34.53 -0.94 1.83
CA PRO A 481 33.52 -0.67 2.84
C PRO A 481 33.30 0.84 3.04
N LYS A 482 32.14 1.18 3.59
CA LYS A 482 31.68 2.49 4.03
C LYS A 482 31.67 3.56 2.93
N MET A 483 31.38 3.18 1.68
CA MET A 483 31.35 4.13 0.57
C MET A 483 29.98 4.77 0.35
N GLY A 484 28.88 4.10 0.69
CA GLY A 484 27.52 4.58 0.48
C GLY A 484 26.71 4.63 1.77
N TRP A 485 25.40 4.77 1.62
CA TRP A 485 24.50 4.99 2.76
C TRP A 485 23.22 4.17 2.66
N ARG A 486 22.16 4.63 3.31
CA ARG A 486 20.91 3.90 3.48
C ARG A 486 19.90 4.20 2.37
N VAL A 487 19.06 3.21 2.13
CA VAL A 487 17.88 3.25 1.27
C VAL A 487 16.65 2.96 2.13
N GLU A 488 15.71 3.89 2.16
CA GLU A 488 14.37 3.73 2.72
C GLU A 488 13.46 3.15 1.64
N VAL A 489 13.01 1.92 1.86
CA VAL A 489 12.09 1.21 0.98
C VAL A 489 10.68 1.38 1.53
N VAL A 490 9.84 2.09 0.79
CA VAL A 490 8.44 2.32 1.14
C VAL A 490 7.54 1.43 0.29
N ASP A 491 6.38 1.05 0.82
CA ASP A 491 5.41 0.27 0.05
C ASP A 491 4.83 1.14 -1.08
N GLY A 492 4.87 0.64 -2.32
CA GLY A 492 4.08 1.18 -3.42
C GLY A 492 2.60 0.82 -3.27
N GLY A 493 1.73 1.33 -4.16
CA GLY A 493 0.35 0.85 -4.19
C GLY A 493 0.31 -0.66 -4.44
N LEU A 494 -0.67 -1.39 -3.90
CA LEU A 494 -0.83 -2.84 -4.14
C LEU A 494 -0.87 -3.19 -5.65
N SER A 495 -1.32 -2.25 -6.48
CA SER A 495 -1.31 -2.37 -7.95
C SER A 495 0.09 -2.44 -8.56
N ASP A 496 1.08 -1.82 -7.91
CA ASP A 496 2.46 -1.77 -8.40
C ASP A 496 3.26 -2.99 -7.91
N MET A 497 2.82 -3.62 -6.82
CA MET A 497 3.46 -4.80 -6.22
C MET A 497 2.97 -6.14 -6.79
N TYR A 498 1.76 -6.21 -7.35
CA TYR A 498 1.15 -7.44 -7.86
C TYR A 498 0.83 -7.35 -9.35
N ASN A 499 1.10 -8.43 -10.09
CA ASN A 499 0.91 -8.43 -11.55
C ASN A 499 -0.57 -8.42 -11.96
N ASN A 500 -1.44 -8.99 -11.12
CA ASN A 500 -2.86 -9.13 -11.42
C ASN A 500 -3.70 -8.67 -10.23
N SER A 501 -4.86 -8.09 -10.54
CA SER A 501 -5.84 -7.66 -9.55
C SER A 501 -7.26 -7.85 -10.08
N VAL A 502 -8.20 -8.14 -9.20
CA VAL A 502 -9.61 -8.22 -9.55
C VAL A 502 -10.50 -7.79 -8.40
N PHE A 503 -11.60 -7.15 -8.74
CA PHE A 503 -12.67 -6.90 -7.77
C PHE A 503 -13.48 -8.18 -7.56
N LEU A 504 -13.68 -8.55 -6.30
CA LEU A 504 -14.60 -9.61 -5.93
C LEU A 504 -16.06 -9.10 -5.98
N ASP A 505 -17.02 -9.99 -5.71
CA ASP A 505 -18.46 -9.70 -5.79
C ASP A 505 -18.83 -8.41 -5.03
N ASP A 506 -19.75 -7.61 -5.59
CA ASP A 506 -20.14 -6.28 -5.13
C ASP A 506 -19.01 -5.22 -5.06
N GLN A 507 -17.83 -5.47 -5.63
CA GLN A 507 -16.68 -4.55 -5.68
C GLN A 507 -16.21 -4.04 -4.30
N GLN A 508 -16.47 -4.78 -3.23
CA GLN A 508 -16.11 -4.35 -1.86
C GLN A 508 -14.75 -4.86 -1.38
N VAL A 509 -14.18 -5.83 -2.09
CA VAL A 509 -12.87 -6.40 -1.78
C VAL A 509 -12.09 -6.53 -3.07
N THR A 510 -10.87 -6.01 -3.07
CA THR A 510 -9.93 -6.12 -4.18
C THR A 510 -8.93 -7.24 -3.88
N PHE A 511 -8.86 -8.21 -4.77
CA PHE A 511 -8.01 -9.40 -4.67
C PHE A 511 -6.84 -9.27 -5.65
N PHE A 512 -5.62 -9.27 -5.12
CA PHE A 512 -4.38 -9.14 -5.87
C PHE A 512 -3.59 -10.44 -5.82
N TRP A 513 -2.96 -10.81 -6.93
CA TRP A 513 -2.11 -11.99 -6.93
C TRP A 513 -0.97 -11.94 -7.96
N THR A 514 0.11 -12.64 -7.62
CA THR A 514 1.23 -12.93 -8.51
C THR A 514 1.53 -14.42 -8.44
N VAL A 515 1.52 -15.08 -9.60
CA VAL A 515 1.85 -16.50 -9.73
C VAL A 515 3.35 -16.66 -9.94
N SER A 516 3.99 -17.51 -9.14
CA SER A 516 5.36 -17.99 -9.34
C SER A 516 5.33 -19.48 -9.73
N LYS A 517 6.50 -20.09 -9.97
CA LYS A 517 6.59 -21.48 -10.44
C LYS A 517 5.89 -22.49 -9.51
N ASP A 518 6.13 -22.40 -8.19
CA ASP A 518 5.65 -23.37 -7.20
C ASP A 518 4.76 -22.74 -6.10
N SER A 519 4.56 -21.42 -6.14
CA SER A 519 3.83 -20.67 -5.11
C SER A 519 2.97 -19.56 -5.70
N ILE A 520 2.00 -19.12 -4.92
CA ILE A 520 1.17 -17.95 -5.20
C ILE A 520 1.28 -16.95 -4.06
N SER A 521 1.39 -15.69 -4.43
CA SER A 521 1.37 -14.56 -3.50
C SER A 521 0.09 -13.80 -3.68
N ILE A 522 -0.59 -13.53 -2.57
CA ILE A 522 -1.93 -12.99 -2.54
C ILE A 522 -1.95 -11.77 -1.62
N ALA A 523 -2.67 -10.73 -2.02
CA ALA A 523 -3.13 -9.69 -1.12
C ALA A 523 -4.64 -9.47 -1.28
N ALA A 524 -5.29 -9.13 -0.18
CA ALA A 524 -6.69 -8.73 -0.18
C ALA A 524 -6.82 -7.40 0.57
N ARG A 525 -7.54 -6.46 -0.06
CA ARG A 525 -7.84 -5.14 0.49
C ARG A 525 -9.35 -4.93 0.52
N GLY A 526 -9.88 -4.53 1.67
CA GLY A 526 -11.26 -4.06 1.75
C GLY A 526 -11.43 -2.66 1.16
N GLU A 527 -12.59 -2.33 0.62
CA GLU A 527 -12.94 -0.96 0.20
C GLU A 527 -13.76 -0.23 1.28
N LYS A 528 -14.10 -0.93 2.38
CA LYS A 528 -14.85 -0.39 3.52
C LYS A 528 -14.11 -0.62 4.82
N LYS A 529 -14.45 0.21 5.81
CA LYS A 529 -13.95 0.04 7.18
C LYS A 529 -14.47 -1.25 7.79
N SER A 530 -13.58 -2.04 8.36
CA SER A 530 -13.90 -3.35 8.95
C SER A 530 -12.95 -3.66 10.09
N GLY A 531 -13.39 -4.46 11.08
CA GLY A 531 -12.49 -4.98 12.11
C GLY A 531 -11.73 -6.23 11.67
N TYR A 532 -12.23 -6.96 10.68
CA TYR A 532 -11.51 -8.01 9.99
C TYR A 532 -11.95 -8.12 8.54
N LEU A 533 -11.04 -8.65 7.71
CA LEU A 533 -11.30 -9.05 6.33
C LEU A 533 -11.03 -10.55 6.21
N ALA A 534 -11.94 -11.27 5.56
CA ALA A 534 -11.81 -12.68 5.27
C ALA A 534 -11.99 -12.94 3.77
N ILE A 535 -11.12 -13.75 3.20
CA ILE A 535 -11.31 -14.36 1.87
C ILE A 535 -11.35 -15.87 2.05
N ALA A 536 -12.14 -16.58 1.26
CA ALA A 536 -12.15 -18.04 1.30
C ALA A 536 -12.16 -18.66 -0.09
N PHE A 537 -11.49 -19.80 -0.21
CA PHE A 537 -11.47 -20.62 -1.42
C PHE A 537 -12.55 -21.69 -1.30
N GLY A 538 -13.60 -21.54 -2.11
CA GLY A 538 -14.80 -22.34 -2.04
C GLY A 538 -15.93 -21.74 -2.88
N GLY A 539 -16.95 -22.55 -3.19
CA GLY A 539 -18.15 -22.05 -3.86
C GLY A 539 -19.12 -21.31 -2.92
N GLU A 540 -19.06 -21.63 -1.63
CA GLU A 540 -19.91 -21.09 -0.58
C GLU A 540 -19.10 -21.00 0.73
N MET A 541 -19.70 -20.48 1.81
CA MET A 541 -19.07 -20.44 3.14
C MET A 541 -18.75 -21.86 3.67
N VAL A 542 -19.71 -22.78 3.57
CA VAL A 542 -19.53 -24.15 4.06
C VAL A 542 -18.64 -24.94 3.08
N ASN A 543 -17.71 -25.72 3.62
CA ASN A 543 -16.66 -26.43 2.88
C ASN A 543 -15.66 -25.51 2.18
N SER A 544 -15.28 -24.40 2.81
CA SER A 544 -14.28 -23.46 2.28
C SER A 544 -13.07 -23.31 3.20
N TYR A 545 -11.93 -23.00 2.58
CA TYR A 545 -10.70 -22.63 3.29
C TYR A 545 -10.60 -21.12 3.36
N ALA A 546 -10.68 -20.56 4.56
CA ALA A 546 -10.70 -19.13 4.80
C ALA A 546 -9.36 -18.61 5.32
N TYR A 547 -9.01 -17.40 4.89
CA TYR A 547 -7.87 -16.62 5.34
C TYR A 547 -8.42 -15.33 5.95
N VAL A 548 -8.18 -15.13 7.24
CA VAL A 548 -8.77 -14.02 7.99
C VAL A 548 -7.70 -13.13 8.57
N GLY A 549 -7.68 -11.86 8.15
CA GLY A 549 -6.78 -10.83 8.63
C GLY A 549 -7.49 -9.83 9.54
N TRP A 550 -6.89 -9.52 10.70
CA TRP A 550 -7.40 -8.53 11.65
C TRP A 550 -6.27 -7.87 12.45
N ILE A 551 -6.57 -6.77 13.14
CA ILE A 551 -5.65 -6.12 14.07
C ILE A 551 -6.02 -6.56 15.50
N ASP A 552 -5.04 -7.08 16.26
CA ASP A 552 -5.26 -7.46 17.65
C ASP A 552 -5.34 -6.25 18.60
N ASN A 553 -5.71 -6.47 19.86
CA ASN A 553 -5.85 -5.38 20.84
C ASN A 553 -4.50 -4.65 21.13
N ALA A 554 -3.36 -5.25 20.76
CA ALA A 554 -2.04 -4.64 20.90
C ALA A 554 -1.64 -3.84 19.65
N GLY A 555 -2.54 -3.71 18.67
CA GLY A 555 -2.28 -3.00 17.41
C GLY A 555 -1.47 -3.83 16.40
N LYS A 556 -1.21 -5.11 16.65
CA LYS A 556 -0.45 -5.98 15.75
C LYS A 556 -1.38 -6.69 14.78
N GLY A 557 -1.07 -6.62 13.50
CA GLY A 557 -1.78 -7.36 12.46
C GLY A 557 -1.56 -8.88 12.58
N ARG A 558 -2.65 -9.63 12.51
CA ARG A 558 -2.70 -11.09 12.51
C ARG A 558 -3.36 -11.59 11.24
N LEU A 559 -2.93 -12.76 10.78
CA LEU A 559 -3.55 -13.50 9.68
C LEU A 559 -3.51 -14.98 10.03
N ASN A 560 -4.68 -15.61 10.09
CA ASN A 560 -4.81 -17.04 10.36
C ASN A 560 -5.63 -17.73 9.27
N THR A 561 -5.44 -19.03 9.14
CA THR A 561 -6.17 -19.90 8.21
C THR A 561 -7.22 -20.73 8.94
N TYR A 562 -8.35 -20.98 8.29
CA TYR A 562 -9.48 -21.70 8.86
C TYR A 562 -10.13 -22.65 7.84
N TRP A 563 -10.73 -23.72 8.33
CA TRP A 563 -11.63 -24.61 7.58
C TRP A 563 -13.04 -24.46 8.13
N ILE A 564 -14.01 -24.24 7.25
CA ILE A 564 -15.40 -23.99 7.64
C ILE A 564 -16.28 -25.18 7.22
N ASP A 565 -16.91 -25.86 8.18
CA ASP A 565 -17.83 -26.98 7.92
C ASP A 565 -19.29 -26.70 8.32
N GLY A 566 -19.59 -25.48 8.76
CA GLY A 566 -20.94 -25.01 9.09
C GLY A 566 -21.01 -23.49 9.21
N LYS A 567 -22.21 -22.95 9.50
CA LYS A 567 -22.44 -21.49 9.57
C LYS A 567 -22.23 -20.89 10.96
N ASP A 568 -22.31 -21.72 12.00
CA ASP A 568 -22.10 -21.28 13.38
C ASP A 568 -20.61 -21.10 13.71
N ALA A 569 -20.31 -20.25 14.70
CA ALA A 569 -18.94 -19.96 15.13
C ALA A 569 -18.15 -21.21 15.58
N SER A 570 -18.83 -22.24 16.10
CA SER A 570 -18.21 -23.53 16.49
C SER A 570 -17.74 -24.38 15.32
N ASN A 571 -18.18 -24.06 14.10
CA ASN A 571 -17.89 -24.81 12.88
C ASN A 571 -16.78 -24.15 12.03
N VAL A 572 -16.07 -23.19 12.63
CA VAL A 572 -14.90 -22.53 12.04
C VAL A 572 -13.66 -23.03 12.76
N HIS A 573 -12.94 -23.93 12.12
CA HIS A 573 -11.81 -24.64 12.72
C HIS A 573 -10.50 -24.00 12.28
N LEU A 574 -9.64 -23.64 13.24
CA LEU A 574 -8.31 -23.13 12.93
C LEU A 574 -7.48 -24.19 12.19
N THR A 575 -6.84 -23.80 11.09
CA THR A 575 -5.88 -24.63 10.35
C THR A 575 -4.49 -24.03 10.43
N ASN A 576 -3.46 -24.83 10.15
CA ASN A 576 -2.07 -24.37 10.15
C ASN A 576 -1.41 -24.64 8.79
N GLU A 577 -1.50 -23.66 7.89
CA GLU A 577 -0.83 -23.70 6.58
C GLU A 577 0.56 -23.06 6.64
N ASN A 578 1.48 -23.52 5.78
CA ASN A 578 2.81 -22.93 5.65
C ASN A 578 2.74 -21.61 4.89
N LEU A 579 2.39 -20.53 5.59
CA LEU A 579 2.36 -19.18 5.06
C LEU A 579 3.70 -18.48 5.29
N THR A 580 4.21 -17.84 4.24
CA THR A 580 5.38 -16.97 4.31
C THR A 580 5.00 -15.54 3.94
N HIS A 581 5.81 -14.56 4.35
CA HIS A 581 5.58 -13.14 4.01
C HIS A 581 4.21 -12.63 4.45
N VAL A 582 3.79 -13.00 5.67
CA VAL A 582 2.50 -12.61 6.23
C VAL A 582 2.58 -11.17 6.75
N ARG A 583 1.77 -10.27 6.19
CA ARG A 583 1.54 -8.94 6.77
C ARG A 583 0.05 -8.62 6.81
N CYS A 584 -0.36 -7.87 7.81
CA CYS A 584 -1.72 -7.38 7.96
C CYS A 584 -1.63 -5.95 8.53
N LYS A 585 -2.20 -4.98 7.83
CA LYS A 585 -2.18 -3.56 8.18
C LYS A 585 -3.61 -3.02 8.13
N SER A 586 -3.88 -1.99 8.94
CA SER A 586 -5.15 -1.25 8.92
C SER A 586 -4.85 0.22 8.66
N GLU A 587 -5.30 0.73 7.51
CA GLU A 587 -5.14 2.13 7.12
C GLU A 587 -6.51 2.78 7.05
N ASN A 588 -6.74 3.83 7.84
CA ASN A 588 -8.04 4.50 7.93
C ASN A 588 -9.23 3.56 8.27
N GLY A 589 -8.96 2.43 8.93
CA GLY A 589 -9.93 1.39 9.27
C GLY A 589 -10.18 0.36 8.17
N ILE A 590 -9.50 0.47 7.03
CA ILE A 590 -9.51 -0.52 5.95
C ILE A 590 -8.44 -1.56 6.24
N ILE A 591 -8.84 -2.84 6.30
CA ILE A 591 -7.93 -3.96 6.49
C ILE A 591 -7.33 -4.37 5.15
N THR A 592 -6.01 -4.49 5.12
CA THR A 592 -5.25 -5.09 4.03
C THR A 592 -4.35 -6.17 4.60
N PHE A 593 -4.37 -7.36 4.02
CA PHE A 593 -3.42 -8.41 4.36
C PHE A 593 -2.80 -9.06 3.13
N GLU A 594 -1.60 -9.58 3.31
CA GLU A 594 -0.79 -10.22 2.29
C GLU A 594 -0.14 -11.49 2.86
N PHE A 595 0.02 -12.49 1.99
CA PHE A 595 0.72 -13.73 2.31
C PHE A 595 1.17 -14.44 1.03
N THR A 596 2.13 -15.35 1.18
CA THR A 596 2.57 -16.26 0.14
C THR A 596 2.42 -17.70 0.61
N ARG A 597 1.84 -18.55 -0.25
CA ARG A 597 1.64 -19.97 0.03
C ARG A 597 2.04 -20.84 -1.17
N PRO A 598 2.47 -22.10 -0.95
CA PRO A 598 2.67 -23.04 -2.03
C PRO A 598 1.32 -23.48 -2.65
N PHE A 599 1.36 -23.90 -3.92
CA PHE A 599 0.17 -24.48 -4.59
C PHE A 599 -0.27 -25.78 -3.92
N ASN A 600 0.70 -26.63 -3.57
CA ASN A 600 0.50 -27.89 -2.87
C ASN A 600 1.01 -27.78 -1.42
N PRO A 601 0.19 -28.11 -0.41
CA PRO A 601 0.66 -28.17 0.96
C PRO A 601 1.68 -29.30 1.15
N SER A 602 2.73 -29.07 1.95
CA SER A 602 3.82 -30.02 2.22
C SER A 602 3.42 -31.16 3.15
N CYS A 603 2.28 -31.80 2.91
CA CYS A 603 1.79 -32.92 3.72
C CYS A 603 2.16 -34.27 3.09
N SER A 604 2.35 -35.29 3.93
CA SER A 604 2.47 -36.67 3.46
C SER A 604 1.10 -37.22 3.04
N SER A 605 1.03 -38.15 2.08
CA SER A 605 -0.23 -38.72 1.57
C SER A 605 -1.08 -39.46 2.63
N HIS A 606 -0.53 -39.68 3.83
CA HIS A 606 -1.19 -40.34 4.95
C HIS A 606 -1.77 -39.36 6.00
N ASP A 607 -1.49 -38.06 5.90
CA ASP A 607 -2.00 -37.06 6.84
C ASP A 607 -3.49 -36.79 6.62
N LYS A 608 -4.32 -37.12 7.61
CA LYS A 608 -5.78 -36.86 7.60
C LYS A 608 -6.16 -35.39 7.88
N LYS A 609 -5.18 -34.49 7.97
CA LYS A 609 -5.43 -33.09 8.31
C LYS A 609 -6.20 -32.38 7.20
N LYS A 610 -7.09 -31.45 7.57
CA LYS A 610 -8.03 -30.83 6.62
C LYS A 610 -7.32 -29.86 5.68
N GLU A 611 -6.30 -29.16 6.17
CA GLU A 611 -5.45 -28.23 5.41
C GLU A 611 -4.73 -28.89 4.23
N CYS A 612 -4.40 -30.18 4.32
CA CYS A 612 -3.70 -30.91 3.26
C CYS A 612 -4.56 -31.10 2.00
N LYS A 613 -5.88 -30.88 2.10
CA LYS A 613 -6.81 -30.94 0.95
C LYS A 613 -7.00 -29.59 0.26
N ASN A 614 -6.41 -28.50 0.79
CA ASN A 614 -6.45 -27.17 0.19
C ASN A 614 -5.43 -27.04 -0.96
N ILE A 615 -5.61 -27.84 -2.01
CA ILE A 615 -4.75 -27.86 -3.19
C ILE A 615 -5.23 -26.81 -4.20
N LEU A 616 -4.32 -25.97 -4.68
CA LEU A 616 -4.60 -24.98 -5.72
C LEU A 616 -3.99 -25.43 -7.05
N ASP A 617 -4.84 -25.71 -8.03
CA ASP A 617 -4.40 -25.92 -9.42
C ASP A 617 -4.53 -24.59 -10.19
N PRO A 618 -3.41 -23.95 -10.60
CA PRO A 618 -3.43 -22.66 -11.29
C PRO A 618 -4.12 -22.70 -12.67
N THR A 619 -4.33 -23.89 -13.25
CA THR A 619 -5.02 -24.07 -14.53
C THR A 619 -6.54 -24.07 -14.38
N THR A 620 -7.04 -24.32 -13.17
CA THR A 620 -8.48 -24.36 -12.89
C THR A 620 -8.99 -23.01 -12.37
N PRO A 621 -10.23 -22.60 -12.70
CA PRO A 621 -10.80 -21.38 -12.14
C PRO A 621 -11.00 -21.50 -10.62
N LEU A 622 -10.29 -20.67 -9.85
CA LEU A 622 -10.40 -20.61 -8.40
C LEU A 622 -11.67 -19.87 -8.00
N ARG A 623 -12.53 -20.49 -7.19
CA ARG A 623 -13.71 -19.82 -6.64
C ARG A 623 -13.34 -19.10 -5.37
N VAL A 624 -13.56 -17.79 -5.34
CA VAL A 624 -13.23 -16.93 -4.20
C VAL A 624 -14.50 -16.26 -3.69
N VAL A 625 -14.74 -16.40 -2.39
CA VAL A 625 -15.77 -15.68 -1.63
C VAL A 625 -15.11 -14.80 -0.58
N TRP A 626 -15.83 -13.81 -0.05
CA TRP A 626 -15.28 -12.90 0.95
C TRP A 626 -16.30 -12.49 2.00
N ALA A 627 -15.81 -12.08 3.17
CA ALA A 627 -16.61 -11.57 4.26
C ALA A 627 -15.85 -10.50 5.07
N MET A 628 -16.59 -9.58 5.67
CA MET A 628 -16.08 -8.54 6.57
C MET A 628 -16.98 -8.45 7.80
N GLY A 629 -16.39 -8.14 8.94
CA GLY A 629 -17.14 -7.94 10.19
C GLY A 629 -16.46 -6.98 11.15
N ALA A 630 -17.09 -6.78 12.30
CA ALA A 630 -16.69 -5.74 13.26
C ALA A 630 -15.51 -6.14 14.15
N LYS A 631 -15.33 -7.43 14.46
CA LYS A 631 -14.25 -7.90 15.33
C LYS A 631 -13.94 -9.39 15.11
N TRP A 632 -12.65 -9.73 15.08
CA TRP A 632 -12.18 -11.12 15.13
C TRP A 632 -11.42 -11.39 16.43
N SER A 633 -11.44 -12.63 16.89
CA SER A 633 -10.78 -13.09 18.11
C SER A 633 -10.33 -14.54 17.97
N GLU A 634 -9.38 -14.96 18.80
CA GLU A 634 -8.90 -16.36 18.80
C GLU A 634 -10.00 -17.36 19.20
N HIS A 635 -10.88 -16.96 20.12
CA HIS A 635 -12.07 -17.71 20.50
C HIS A 635 -13.28 -17.09 19.79
N LEU A 636 -13.92 -17.85 18.90
CA LEU A 636 -15.03 -17.39 18.08
C LEU A 636 -16.36 -17.52 18.82
N SER A 637 -17.20 -16.52 18.67
CA SER A 637 -18.57 -16.45 19.19
C SER A 637 -19.48 -15.76 18.17
N GLU A 638 -20.78 -15.67 18.44
CA GLU A 638 -21.73 -14.95 17.58
C GLU A 638 -21.35 -13.47 17.36
N ARG A 639 -20.57 -12.87 18.26
CA ARG A 639 -20.06 -11.49 18.10
C ARG A 639 -19.06 -11.32 16.96
N ASN A 640 -18.50 -12.42 16.45
CA ASN A 640 -17.55 -12.45 15.34
C ASN A 640 -18.23 -12.61 13.98
N MET A 641 -19.56 -12.70 13.95
CA MET A 641 -20.33 -12.85 12.72
C MET A 641 -20.03 -11.71 11.74
N HIS A 642 -19.92 -12.05 10.46
CA HIS A 642 -19.72 -11.07 9.41
C HIS A 642 -20.95 -10.16 9.28
N SER A 643 -20.73 -8.88 9.03
CA SER A 643 -21.81 -7.92 8.73
C SER A 643 -21.99 -7.73 7.23
N VAL A 644 -20.96 -8.01 6.44
CA VAL A 644 -20.96 -7.85 4.98
C VAL A 644 -20.30 -9.07 4.34
N THR A 645 -20.90 -9.62 3.29
CA THR A 645 -20.42 -10.84 2.60
C THR A 645 -20.63 -10.76 1.11
N SER A 646 -19.87 -11.56 0.35
CA SER A 646 -20.20 -11.89 -1.03
C SER A 646 -21.54 -12.61 -1.13
N GLN A 647 -22.33 -12.29 -2.15
CA GLN A 647 -23.58 -13.00 -2.45
C GLN A 647 -23.32 -14.25 -3.28
N ARG A 648 -22.22 -14.26 -4.04
CA ARG A 648 -21.79 -15.37 -4.91
C ARG A 648 -20.27 -15.49 -5.01
N PRO A 649 -19.75 -16.68 -5.38
CA PRO A 649 -18.32 -16.85 -5.65
C PRO A 649 -17.92 -16.19 -6.97
N VAL A 650 -16.74 -15.56 -6.99
CA VAL A 650 -16.08 -15.08 -8.22
C VAL A 650 -15.11 -16.15 -8.70
N ARG A 651 -15.14 -16.48 -10.00
CA ARG A 651 -14.20 -17.44 -10.61
C ARG A 651 -12.97 -16.70 -11.12
N VAL A 652 -11.84 -16.85 -10.43
CA VAL A 652 -10.57 -16.21 -10.75
C VAL A 652 -9.68 -17.17 -11.55
N MET A 653 -9.27 -16.75 -12.75
CA MET A 653 -8.31 -17.48 -13.58
C MET A 653 -6.89 -17.01 -13.26
N LEU A 654 -6.20 -17.75 -12.39
CA LEU A 654 -4.92 -17.32 -11.81
C LEU A 654 -3.83 -17.05 -12.87
N LEU A 655 -3.71 -17.89 -13.91
CA LEU A 655 -2.71 -17.71 -14.96
C LEU A 655 -3.05 -16.61 -15.97
N ARG A 656 -4.34 -16.32 -16.18
CA ARG A 656 -4.81 -15.38 -17.21
C ARG A 656 -4.96 -13.95 -16.69
N GLY A 657 -4.98 -13.76 -15.36
CA GLY A 657 -5.19 -12.43 -14.78
C GLY A 657 -6.64 -11.94 -14.85
N SER A 658 -7.60 -12.82 -15.15
CA SER A 658 -9.00 -12.45 -15.39
C SER A 658 -9.96 -13.15 -14.43
N SER A 659 -11.17 -12.61 -14.25
CA SER A 659 -12.27 -13.30 -13.57
C SER A 659 -13.54 -13.37 -14.40
N GLU A 660 -14.38 -14.35 -14.09
CA GLU A 660 -15.73 -14.50 -14.65
C GLU A 660 -16.74 -14.53 -13.50
N ALA A 661 -17.80 -13.72 -13.61
CA ALA A 661 -18.94 -13.77 -12.69
C ALA A 661 -19.91 -14.90 -13.11
N GLU A 662 -20.43 -15.65 -12.14
CA GLU A 662 -21.48 -16.64 -12.37
C GLU A 662 -22.78 -15.91 -12.82
N GLN A 663 -23.27 -16.22 -14.02
CA GLN A 663 -24.42 -15.53 -14.64
C GLN A 663 -25.75 -16.12 -14.14
N ASP A 664 -26.52 -15.30 -13.40
CA ASP A 664 -27.91 -15.62 -13.06
C ASP A 664 -28.82 -15.72 -14.29
N LEU A 665 -29.93 -16.43 -14.11
CA LEU A 665 -31.02 -16.48 -15.08
C LEU A 665 -31.57 -15.07 -15.32
N ARG A 666 -31.33 -14.51 -16.50
CA ARG A 666 -31.80 -13.15 -16.81
C ARG A 666 -33.34 -13.09 -16.77
N PRO A 667 -33.97 -12.11 -16.09
CA PRO A 667 -35.43 -11.99 -15.99
C PRO A 667 -36.17 -12.08 -17.33
N VAL A 668 -35.56 -11.58 -18.39
CA VAL A 668 -36.12 -11.57 -19.76
C VAL A 668 -36.31 -12.99 -20.32
N LEU A 669 -35.44 -13.94 -19.99
CA LEU A 669 -35.57 -15.33 -20.45
C LEU A 669 -36.73 -16.07 -19.75
N ALA A 670 -37.00 -15.73 -18.49
CA ALA A 670 -38.18 -16.24 -17.77
C ALA A 670 -39.49 -15.72 -18.39
N VAL A 671 -39.51 -14.43 -18.78
CA VAL A 671 -40.65 -13.81 -19.49
C VAL A 671 -40.89 -14.50 -20.84
N HIS A 672 -39.84 -14.79 -21.61
CA HIS A 672 -39.95 -15.56 -22.85
C HIS A 672 -40.65 -16.91 -22.62
N GLY A 673 -40.22 -17.68 -21.62
CA GLY A 673 -40.82 -18.98 -21.29
C GLY A 673 -42.31 -18.89 -20.95
N PHE A 674 -42.71 -17.91 -20.12
CA PHE A 674 -44.10 -17.68 -19.76
C PHE A 674 -44.98 -17.32 -20.96
N MET A 675 -44.51 -16.41 -21.81
CA MET A 675 -45.25 -16.00 -23.01
C MET A 675 -45.43 -17.16 -23.99
N MET A 676 -44.42 -18.02 -24.16
CA MET A 676 -44.50 -19.21 -25.01
C MET A 676 -45.51 -20.22 -24.49
N PHE A 677 -45.61 -20.42 -23.17
CA PHE A 677 -46.64 -21.26 -22.56
C PHE A 677 -48.05 -20.68 -22.78
N LEU A 678 -48.25 -19.38 -22.59
CA LEU A 678 -49.54 -18.74 -22.81
C LEU A 678 -50.03 -18.92 -24.26
N ALA A 679 -49.14 -18.77 -25.24
CA ALA A 679 -49.50 -18.94 -26.65
C ALA A 679 -49.75 -20.42 -27.04
N TRP A 680 -48.77 -21.30 -26.82
CA TRP A 680 -48.82 -22.69 -27.28
C TRP A 680 -49.62 -23.63 -26.37
N GLY A 681 -49.70 -23.31 -25.08
CA GLY A 681 -50.41 -24.11 -24.07
C GLY A 681 -51.87 -23.73 -23.86
N ILE A 682 -52.26 -22.49 -24.22
CA ILE A 682 -53.60 -21.96 -23.91
C ILE A 682 -54.30 -21.39 -25.15
N LEU A 683 -53.77 -20.32 -25.75
CA LEU A 683 -54.50 -19.54 -26.77
C LEU A 683 -54.70 -20.30 -28.08
N LEU A 684 -53.62 -20.83 -28.68
CA LEU A 684 -53.72 -21.53 -29.96
C LEU A 684 -54.54 -22.84 -29.86
N PRO A 685 -54.35 -23.71 -28.84
CA PRO A 685 -55.23 -24.85 -28.61
C PRO A 685 -56.68 -24.43 -28.34
N GLY A 686 -56.90 -23.38 -27.54
CA GLY A 686 -58.23 -22.85 -27.24
C GLY A 686 -58.99 -22.42 -28.51
N GLY A 687 -58.30 -21.75 -29.44
CA GLY A 687 -58.88 -21.40 -30.74
C GLY A 687 -59.26 -22.64 -31.58
N ILE A 688 -58.47 -23.72 -31.54
CA ILE A 688 -58.80 -24.97 -32.25
C ILE A 688 -60.03 -25.64 -31.63
N LEU A 689 -60.12 -25.66 -30.28
CA LEU A 689 -61.28 -26.20 -29.57
C LEU A 689 -62.55 -25.39 -29.86
N ALA A 690 -62.45 -24.06 -29.92
CA ALA A 690 -63.56 -23.18 -30.30
C ALA A 690 -64.09 -23.52 -31.70
N ALA A 691 -63.20 -23.69 -32.68
CA ALA A 691 -63.60 -24.05 -34.05
C ALA A 691 -64.24 -25.44 -34.17
N ARG A 692 -63.97 -26.34 -33.22
CA ARG A 692 -64.52 -27.70 -33.23
C ARG A 692 -65.84 -27.82 -32.49
N TYR A 693 -65.94 -27.27 -31.27
CA TYR A 693 -67.06 -27.55 -30.35
C TYR A 693 -68.05 -26.38 -30.21
N LEU A 694 -67.66 -25.14 -30.53
CA LEU A 694 -68.54 -23.97 -30.35
C LEU A 694 -69.39 -23.64 -31.59
N LYS A 695 -69.49 -24.53 -32.58
CA LYS A 695 -70.31 -24.32 -33.79
C LYS A 695 -71.81 -24.14 -33.54
N HIS A 696 -72.28 -24.42 -32.32
CA HIS A 696 -73.67 -24.23 -31.91
C HIS A 696 -74.01 -22.79 -31.49
N VAL A 697 -73.00 -21.94 -31.31
CA VAL A 697 -73.20 -20.51 -31.03
C VAL A 697 -73.81 -19.84 -32.27
N LYS A 698 -74.91 -19.09 -32.10
CA LYS A 698 -75.64 -18.45 -33.20
C LYS A 698 -74.72 -17.51 -33.99
N GLY A 699 -74.82 -17.54 -35.32
CA GLY A 699 -74.01 -16.73 -36.23
C GLY A 699 -72.56 -17.23 -36.38
N ASP A 700 -71.65 -16.33 -36.74
CA ASP A 700 -70.22 -16.63 -36.97
C ASP A 700 -69.36 -16.51 -35.69
N GLY A 701 -69.98 -16.53 -34.50
CA GLY A 701 -69.28 -16.32 -33.23
C GLY A 701 -68.12 -17.30 -32.97
N TRP A 702 -68.28 -18.58 -33.32
CA TRP A 702 -67.20 -19.57 -33.20
C TRP A 702 -65.99 -19.24 -34.08
N TYR A 703 -66.25 -18.67 -35.26
CA TYR A 703 -65.23 -18.31 -36.25
C TYR A 703 -64.46 -17.07 -35.77
N GLN A 704 -65.17 -16.07 -35.23
CA GLN A 704 -64.54 -14.90 -34.62
C GLN A 704 -63.65 -15.28 -33.42
N ILE A 705 -64.15 -16.12 -32.51
CA ILE A 705 -63.36 -16.59 -31.35
C ILE A 705 -62.11 -17.35 -31.80
N HIS A 706 -62.24 -18.24 -32.79
CA HIS A 706 -61.09 -18.93 -33.37
C HIS A 706 -60.06 -17.92 -33.90
N VAL A 707 -60.49 -16.99 -34.77
CA VAL A 707 -59.62 -16.00 -35.40
C VAL A 707 -58.91 -15.11 -34.36
N TYR A 708 -59.63 -14.58 -33.37
CA TYR A 708 -59.02 -13.72 -32.33
C TYR A 708 -57.99 -14.47 -31.49
N LEU A 709 -58.28 -15.71 -31.08
CA LEU A 709 -57.33 -16.52 -30.30
C LEU A 709 -56.09 -16.90 -31.13
N GLN A 710 -56.24 -17.20 -32.43
CA GLN A 710 -55.11 -17.48 -33.30
C GLN A 710 -54.22 -16.26 -33.52
N TYR A 711 -54.79 -15.08 -33.83
CA TYR A 711 -54.00 -13.85 -34.01
C TYR A 711 -53.33 -13.40 -32.71
N SER A 712 -54.02 -13.47 -31.57
CA SER A 712 -53.46 -13.12 -30.26
C SER A 712 -52.29 -14.05 -29.89
N GLY A 713 -52.47 -15.36 -30.09
CA GLY A 713 -51.41 -16.35 -29.86
C GLY A 713 -50.18 -16.11 -30.75
N LEU A 714 -50.38 -15.83 -32.04
CA LEU A 714 -49.30 -15.53 -32.97
C LEU A 714 -48.55 -14.25 -32.61
N ALA A 715 -49.25 -13.19 -32.21
CA ALA A 715 -48.62 -11.94 -31.77
C ALA A 715 -47.71 -12.13 -30.54
N ILE A 716 -48.18 -12.90 -29.55
CA ILE A 716 -47.39 -13.21 -28.34
C ILE A 716 -46.13 -14.02 -28.70
N ILE A 717 -46.25 -14.99 -29.62
CA ILE A 717 -45.10 -15.78 -30.09
C ILE A 717 -44.03 -14.87 -30.70
N LEU A 718 -44.42 -13.97 -31.62
CA LEU A 718 -43.48 -13.07 -32.28
C LEU A 718 -42.80 -12.12 -31.29
N LEU A 719 -43.56 -11.55 -30.34
CA LEU A 719 -43.03 -10.67 -29.30
C LEU A 719 -42.05 -11.40 -28.36
N ALA A 720 -42.40 -12.63 -27.95
CA ALA A 720 -41.56 -13.43 -27.07
C ALA A 720 -40.23 -13.84 -27.73
N VAL A 721 -40.22 -14.15 -29.04
CA VAL A 721 -38.96 -14.38 -29.78
C VAL A 721 -38.15 -13.09 -29.88
N LEU A 722 -38.79 -11.96 -30.19
CA LEU A 722 -38.09 -10.68 -30.31
C LEU A 722 -37.35 -10.30 -29.02
N PHE A 723 -38.00 -10.46 -27.86
CA PHE A 723 -37.33 -10.24 -26.56
C PHE A 723 -36.18 -11.21 -26.31
N ALA A 724 -36.34 -12.49 -26.66
CA ALA A 724 -35.25 -13.46 -26.51
C ALA A 724 -34.04 -13.14 -27.41
N VAL A 725 -34.28 -12.70 -28.65
CA VAL A 725 -33.20 -12.35 -29.59
C VAL A 725 -32.51 -11.05 -29.21
N ALA A 726 -33.28 -10.05 -28.77
CA ALA A 726 -32.73 -8.78 -28.28
C ALA A 726 -31.82 -9.02 -27.08
N GLU A 727 -32.23 -9.86 -26.13
CA GLU A 727 -31.47 -10.17 -24.93
C GLU A 727 -30.19 -10.98 -25.21
N LEU A 728 -30.26 -11.91 -26.17
CA LEU A 728 -29.13 -12.76 -26.55
C LEU A 728 -28.17 -12.09 -27.55
N HIS A 729 -28.47 -10.85 -27.97
CA HIS A 729 -27.71 -10.10 -28.98
C HIS A 729 -27.42 -10.91 -30.26
N GLY A 730 -28.37 -11.75 -30.67
CA GLY A 730 -28.18 -12.62 -31.84
C GLY A 730 -29.15 -13.81 -31.89
N PHE A 731 -29.20 -14.45 -33.07
CA PHE A 731 -30.06 -15.60 -33.34
C PHE A 731 -29.22 -16.85 -33.62
N PHE A 732 -29.08 -17.74 -32.62
CA PHE A 732 -28.22 -18.93 -32.70
C PHE A 732 -29.02 -20.22 -32.83
N VAL A 733 -28.82 -20.98 -33.91
CA VAL A 733 -29.59 -22.21 -34.23
C VAL A 733 -28.85 -23.49 -33.79
N SER A 734 -28.33 -23.50 -32.56
CA SER A 734 -27.56 -24.65 -32.04
C SER A 734 -28.43 -25.64 -31.25
N SER A 735 -29.41 -25.14 -30.49
CA SER A 735 -30.24 -25.95 -29.58
C SER A 735 -31.43 -26.63 -30.26
N LEU A 736 -31.80 -27.82 -29.78
CA LEU A 736 -33.02 -28.53 -30.21
C LEU A 736 -34.28 -27.70 -29.97
N HIS A 737 -34.32 -26.92 -28.87
CA HIS A 737 -35.43 -26.01 -28.58
C HIS A 737 -35.62 -24.98 -29.70
N VAL A 738 -34.53 -24.36 -30.16
CA VAL A 738 -34.58 -23.34 -31.22
C VAL A 738 -35.02 -23.96 -32.55
N LYS A 739 -34.55 -25.18 -32.87
CA LYS A 739 -34.96 -25.90 -34.10
C LYS A 739 -36.45 -26.21 -34.11
N PHE A 740 -37.00 -26.76 -33.03
CA PHE A 740 -38.44 -27.01 -32.91
C PHE A 740 -39.25 -25.70 -32.87
N GLY A 741 -38.73 -24.68 -32.18
CA GLY A 741 -39.36 -23.35 -32.10
C GLY A 741 -39.51 -22.69 -33.47
N ILE A 742 -38.45 -22.67 -34.29
CA ILE A 742 -38.50 -22.13 -35.67
C ILE A 742 -39.52 -22.89 -36.52
N ALA A 743 -39.49 -24.22 -36.47
CA ALA A 743 -40.44 -25.04 -37.22
C ALA A 743 -41.90 -24.76 -36.81
N ALA A 744 -42.17 -24.61 -35.50
CA ALA A 744 -43.49 -24.28 -34.99
C ALA A 744 -43.96 -22.89 -35.43
N ILE A 745 -43.08 -21.89 -35.34
CA ILE A 745 -43.36 -20.49 -35.77
C ILE A 745 -43.64 -20.45 -37.26
N PHE A 746 -42.82 -21.12 -38.07
CA PHE A 746 -43.02 -21.20 -39.52
C PHE A 746 -44.40 -21.77 -39.85
N CYS A 747 -44.76 -22.92 -39.27
CA CYS A 747 -46.08 -23.52 -39.46
C CYS A 747 -47.22 -22.60 -38.99
N ALA A 748 -47.03 -21.86 -37.89
CA ALA A 748 -48.02 -20.91 -37.37
C ALA A 748 -48.20 -19.70 -38.30
N CYS A 749 -47.13 -19.13 -38.85
CA CYS A 749 -47.19 -18.01 -39.79
C CYS A 749 -47.80 -18.41 -41.15
N VAL A 750 -47.64 -19.66 -41.57
CA VAL A 750 -48.29 -20.18 -42.79
C VAL A 750 -49.81 -20.22 -42.63
N GLN A 751 -50.35 -20.37 -41.42
CA GLN A 751 -51.80 -20.48 -41.21
C GLN A 751 -52.60 -19.22 -41.59
N PRO A 752 -52.23 -17.98 -41.17
CA PRO A 752 -52.89 -16.76 -41.65
C PRO A 752 -52.78 -16.54 -43.16
N VAL A 753 -51.62 -16.83 -43.76
CA VAL A 753 -51.43 -16.73 -45.22
C VAL A 753 -52.36 -17.71 -45.93
N ASN A 754 -52.43 -18.95 -45.44
CA ASN A 754 -53.37 -19.95 -45.94
C ASN A 754 -54.83 -19.52 -45.73
N ALA A 755 -55.16 -18.86 -44.62
CA ALA A 755 -56.50 -18.34 -44.34
C ALA A 755 -56.91 -17.21 -45.29
N TYR A 756 -55.97 -16.39 -45.77
CA TYR A 756 -56.22 -15.37 -46.79
C TYR A 756 -56.59 -15.99 -48.15
N LEU A 757 -55.96 -17.12 -48.51
CA LEU A 757 -56.22 -17.86 -49.75
C LEU A 757 -57.48 -18.75 -49.68
N ARG A 758 -58.30 -18.60 -48.64
CA ARG A 758 -59.48 -19.43 -48.38
C ARG A 758 -60.51 -19.31 -49.52
N PRO A 759 -60.85 -20.40 -50.25
CA PRO A 759 -61.88 -20.38 -51.29
C PRO A 759 -63.26 -20.04 -50.71
N LYS A 760 -64.17 -19.42 -51.48
CA LYS A 760 -65.52 -19.04 -50.99
C LYS A 760 -66.30 -20.26 -50.48
N LYS A 761 -67.12 -20.06 -49.43
CA LYS A 761 -68.01 -21.09 -48.90
C LYS A 761 -69.11 -21.36 -49.94
N PRO A 762 -69.43 -22.62 -50.26
CA PRO A 762 -70.55 -22.93 -51.17
C PRO A 762 -71.88 -22.53 -50.54
N ASP A 763 -72.83 -22.11 -51.38
CA ASP A 763 -74.22 -21.82 -50.98
C ASP A 763 -74.93 -23.10 -50.53
N HIS A 764 -75.98 -22.93 -49.70
CA HIS A 764 -76.70 -24.06 -49.09
C HIS A 764 -77.21 -25.05 -50.14
N GLY A 765 -76.69 -26.28 -50.13
CA GLY A 765 -77.12 -27.38 -51.01
C GLY A 765 -76.18 -27.71 -52.18
N VAL A 766 -75.10 -26.95 -52.38
CA VAL A 766 -74.12 -27.21 -53.46
C VAL A 766 -72.87 -27.91 -52.91
N GLU A 767 -72.37 -28.93 -53.63
CA GLU A 767 -71.13 -29.63 -53.28
C GLU A 767 -69.92 -28.67 -53.27
N ALA A 768 -69.05 -28.81 -52.27
CA ALA A 768 -67.87 -27.95 -52.14
C ALA A 768 -66.87 -28.20 -53.28
N SER A 769 -66.25 -27.13 -53.79
CA SER A 769 -65.22 -27.26 -54.83
C SER A 769 -64.03 -28.09 -54.35
N SER A 770 -63.40 -28.87 -55.24
CA SER A 770 -62.24 -29.70 -54.90
C SER A 770 -61.11 -28.88 -54.26
N ASN A 771 -60.93 -27.62 -54.69
CA ASN A 771 -59.97 -26.68 -54.11
C ASN A 771 -60.30 -26.32 -52.65
N ARG A 772 -61.59 -26.17 -52.30
CA ARG A 772 -62.03 -25.90 -50.92
C ARG A 772 -61.76 -27.10 -50.01
N ILE A 773 -62.01 -28.31 -50.48
CA ILE A 773 -61.76 -29.55 -49.72
C ILE A 773 -60.26 -29.73 -49.46
N ILE A 774 -59.42 -29.56 -50.49
CA ILE A 774 -57.95 -29.64 -50.37
C ILE A 774 -57.44 -28.60 -49.36
N TRP A 775 -57.93 -27.36 -49.46
CA TRP A 775 -57.60 -26.29 -48.52
C TRP A 775 -57.99 -26.63 -47.08
N GLU A 776 -59.17 -27.21 -46.85
CA GLU A 776 -59.63 -27.60 -45.50
C GLU A 776 -58.74 -28.70 -44.89
N TYR A 777 -58.36 -29.72 -45.67
CA TYR A 777 -57.42 -30.74 -45.21
C TYR A 777 -56.05 -30.14 -44.91
N PHE A 778 -55.52 -29.30 -45.81
CA PHE A 778 -54.22 -28.66 -45.62
C PHE A 778 -54.21 -27.76 -44.36
N HIS A 779 -55.24 -26.94 -44.17
CA HIS A 779 -55.40 -26.08 -42.99
C HIS A 779 -55.44 -26.89 -41.68
N VAL A 780 -56.24 -27.97 -41.64
CA VAL A 780 -56.38 -28.80 -40.44
C VAL A 780 -55.11 -29.59 -40.13
N ILE A 781 -54.45 -30.17 -41.14
CA ILE A 781 -53.24 -30.98 -40.95
C ILE A 781 -52.09 -30.10 -40.48
N VAL A 782 -51.81 -28.99 -41.18
CA VAL A 782 -50.70 -28.09 -40.82
C VAL A 782 -50.99 -27.41 -39.48
N GLY A 783 -52.25 -27.05 -39.18
CA GLY A 783 -52.63 -26.42 -37.92
C GLY A 783 -52.46 -27.36 -36.72
N ARG A 784 -52.86 -28.63 -36.84
CA ARG A 784 -52.64 -29.64 -35.79
C ARG A 784 -51.17 -30.02 -35.67
N GLY A 785 -50.46 -30.12 -36.79
CA GLY A 785 -49.01 -30.34 -36.82
C GLY A 785 -48.25 -29.25 -36.06
N ALA A 786 -48.63 -27.98 -36.23
CA ALA A 786 -48.03 -26.86 -35.52
C ALA A 786 -48.12 -27.01 -33.99
N ILE A 787 -49.27 -27.45 -33.47
CA ILE A 787 -49.44 -27.69 -32.02
C ILE A 787 -48.49 -28.78 -31.51
N VAL A 788 -48.37 -29.90 -32.23
CA VAL A 788 -47.48 -31.01 -31.81
C VAL A 788 -46.03 -30.52 -31.75
N VAL A 789 -45.57 -29.79 -32.76
CA VAL A 789 -44.22 -29.23 -32.81
C VAL A 789 -44.02 -28.16 -31.72
N GLY A 790 -45.03 -27.32 -31.46
CA GLY A 790 -45.01 -26.32 -30.40
C GLY A 790 -44.91 -26.91 -28.99
N ILE A 791 -45.60 -28.02 -28.72
CA ILE A 791 -45.47 -28.75 -27.45
C ILE A 791 -44.06 -29.32 -27.28
N ALA A 792 -43.49 -29.90 -28.34
CA ALA A 792 -42.10 -30.38 -28.33
C ALA A 792 -41.10 -29.23 -28.06
N ALA A 793 -41.35 -28.04 -28.61
CA ALA A 793 -40.55 -26.84 -28.36
C ALA A 793 -40.61 -26.40 -26.88
N LEU A 794 -41.78 -26.45 -26.23
CA LEU A 794 -41.93 -26.13 -24.80
C LEU A 794 -41.10 -27.08 -23.92
N PHE A 795 -41.21 -28.40 -24.13
CA PHE A 795 -40.48 -29.40 -23.35
C PHE A 795 -38.96 -29.31 -23.55
N THR A 796 -38.52 -29.18 -24.79
CA THR A 796 -37.08 -29.03 -25.09
C THR A 796 -36.53 -27.70 -24.56
N GLY A 797 -37.36 -26.65 -24.49
CA GLY A 797 -37.01 -25.37 -23.85
C GLY A 797 -36.80 -25.50 -22.34
N MET A 798 -37.70 -26.20 -21.64
CA MET A 798 -37.57 -26.48 -20.21
C MET A 798 -36.32 -27.32 -19.89
N LYS A 799 -36.02 -28.32 -20.73
CA LYS A 799 -34.79 -29.10 -20.60
C LYS A 799 -33.54 -28.25 -20.80
N HIS A 800 -33.52 -27.40 -21.83
CA HIS A 800 -32.40 -26.52 -22.13
C HIS A 800 -32.14 -25.50 -20.99
N LEU A 801 -33.21 -24.99 -20.38
CA LEU A 801 -33.17 -24.13 -19.21
C LEU A 801 -32.55 -24.86 -17.99
N GLY A 802 -32.98 -26.09 -17.73
CA GLY A 802 -32.47 -26.90 -16.62
C GLY A 802 -30.99 -27.27 -16.76
N GLU A 803 -30.55 -27.68 -17.94
CA GLU A 803 -29.14 -28.03 -18.21
C GLU A 803 -28.21 -26.81 -18.07
N ARG A 804 -28.67 -25.61 -18.46
CA ARG A 804 -27.86 -24.39 -18.44
C ARG A 804 -27.77 -23.75 -17.05
N TYR A 805 -28.80 -23.86 -16.21
CA TYR A 805 -28.90 -23.10 -14.96
C TYR A 805 -28.99 -23.94 -13.67
N LYS A 806 -28.99 -25.29 -13.74
CA LYS A 806 -29.00 -26.21 -12.58
C LYS A 806 -30.01 -25.87 -11.46
N GLY A 807 -31.11 -25.21 -11.79
CA GLY A 807 -32.11 -24.79 -10.79
C GLY A 807 -33.03 -25.93 -10.36
N GLU A 808 -33.17 -26.14 -9.05
CA GLU A 808 -34.04 -27.17 -8.46
C GLU A 808 -35.52 -27.04 -8.89
N ASN A 809 -35.98 -25.83 -9.22
CA ASN A 809 -37.37 -25.53 -9.58
C ASN A 809 -37.79 -25.94 -11.01
N VAL A 810 -36.84 -26.22 -11.91
CA VAL A 810 -37.15 -26.56 -13.32
C VAL A 810 -37.85 -27.91 -13.43
N HIS A 811 -37.55 -28.83 -12.51
CA HIS A 811 -38.19 -30.15 -12.46
C HIS A 811 -39.69 -30.02 -12.12
N GLY A 812 -40.05 -29.19 -11.13
CA GLY A 812 -41.44 -28.94 -10.74
C GLY A 812 -42.27 -28.30 -11.85
N LEU A 813 -41.72 -27.29 -12.54
CA LEU A 813 -42.39 -26.64 -13.68
C LEU A 813 -42.61 -27.60 -14.86
N SER A 814 -41.65 -28.50 -15.10
CA SER A 814 -41.77 -29.52 -16.15
C SER A 814 -42.93 -30.50 -15.84
N TRP A 815 -43.05 -30.94 -14.59
CA TRP A 815 -44.17 -31.78 -14.15
C TRP A 815 -45.52 -31.07 -14.27
N ALA A 816 -45.61 -29.79 -13.89
CA ALA A 816 -46.82 -28.99 -14.05
C ALA A 816 -47.26 -28.91 -15.53
N LEU A 817 -46.31 -28.75 -16.46
CA LEU A 817 -46.57 -28.69 -17.89
C LEU A 817 -47.09 -30.03 -18.44
N ILE A 818 -46.56 -31.17 -17.96
CA ILE A 818 -47.07 -32.51 -18.30
C ILE A 818 -48.52 -32.67 -17.86
N ILE A 819 -48.81 -32.31 -16.60
CA ILE A 819 -50.16 -32.40 -16.03
C ILE A 819 -51.14 -31.53 -16.82
N TRP A 820 -50.74 -30.31 -17.20
CA TRP A 820 -51.56 -29.40 -18.00
C TRP A 820 -52.01 -30.01 -19.34
N PHE A 821 -51.06 -30.55 -20.12
CA PHE A 821 -51.38 -31.16 -21.41
C PHE A 821 -52.18 -32.47 -21.26
N LEU A 822 -51.97 -33.22 -20.18
CA LEU A 822 -52.75 -34.41 -19.87
C LEU A 822 -54.22 -34.06 -19.57
N ILE A 823 -54.46 -33.02 -18.77
CA ILE A 823 -55.82 -32.50 -18.51
C ILE A 823 -56.48 -32.04 -19.82
N GLY A 824 -55.74 -31.29 -20.66
CA GLY A 824 -56.23 -30.87 -21.97
C GLY A 824 -56.62 -32.04 -22.89
N ALA A 825 -55.81 -33.09 -22.93
CA ALA A 825 -56.10 -34.29 -23.71
C ALA A 825 -57.35 -35.03 -23.20
N LEU A 826 -57.49 -35.19 -21.88
CA LEU A 826 -58.68 -35.79 -21.27
C LEU A 826 -59.94 -34.97 -21.57
N LEU A 827 -59.86 -33.64 -21.52
CA LEU A 827 -60.96 -32.75 -21.89
C LEU A 827 -61.41 -32.97 -23.34
N VAL A 828 -60.46 -33.07 -24.28
CA VAL A 828 -60.76 -33.35 -25.69
C VAL A 828 -61.41 -34.72 -25.86
N ILE A 829 -60.89 -35.75 -25.18
CA ILE A 829 -61.48 -37.11 -25.22
C ILE A 829 -62.91 -37.08 -24.68
N TYR A 830 -63.15 -36.39 -23.58
CA TYR A 830 -64.48 -36.23 -22.99
C TYR A 830 -65.44 -35.49 -23.94
N LEU A 831 -65.00 -34.37 -24.55
CA LEU A 831 -65.81 -33.61 -25.51
C LEU A 831 -66.12 -34.43 -26.76
N GLU A 832 -65.16 -35.20 -27.29
CA GLU A 832 -65.39 -36.13 -28.41
C GLU A 832 -66.36 -37.26 -28.06
N TYR A 833 -66.22 -37.84 -26.86
CA TYR A 833 -67.14 -38.86 -26.37
C TYR A 833 -68.57 -38.32 -26.28
N ARG A 834 -68.75 -37.10 -25.74
CA ARG A 834 -70.04 -36.42 -25.65
C ARG A 834 -70.63 -36.08 -27.01
N GLU A 835 -69.81 -35.62 -27.96
CA GLU A 835 -70.22 -35.34 -29.33
C GLU A 835 -70.70 -36.63 -30.03
N ARG A 836 -69.98 -37.75 -29.85
CA ARG A 836 -70.37 -39.08 -30.37
C ARG A 836 -71.67 -39.58 -29.74
N GLN A 837 -71.85 -39.43 -28.43
CA GLN A 837 -73.12 -39.75 -27.78
C GLN A 837 -74.28 -38.90 -28.32
N ARG A 838 -74.13 -37.58 -28.46
CA ARG A 838 -75.17 -36.72 -29.08
C ARG A 838 -75.51 -37.11 -30.53
N ARG A 839 -74.54 -37.64 -31.30
CA ARG A 839 -74.82 -38.19 -32.65
C ARG A 839 -75.57 -39.51 -32.57
N ARG A 840 -75.26 -40.36 -31.58
CA ARG A 840 -75.93 -41.64 -31.33
C ARG A 840 -77.36 -41.42 -30.83
N ASP A 841 -77.60 -40.45 -29.95
CA ASP A 841 -78.93 -40.06 -29.46
C ASP A 841 -79.79 -39.44 -30.57
N ARG A 842 -79.21 -38.68 -31.51
CA ARG A 842 -79.91 -38.21 -32.73
C ARG A 842 -80.27 -39.36 -33.68
N PHE A 843 -79.51 -40.44 -33.67
CA PHE A 843 -79.80 -41.65 -34.46
C PHE A 843 -80.88 -42.51 -33.80
N LEU A 844 -80.88 -42.59 -32.47
CA LEU A 844 -81.88 -43.32 -31.67
C LEU A 844 -83.22 -42.56 -31.53
N GLY A 845 -83.19 -41.23 -31.51
CA GLY A 845 -84.38 -40.36 -31.43
C GLY A 845 -85.22 -40.26 -32.72
N ARG A 846 -84.78 -40.89 -33.82
CA ARG A 846 -85.52 -40.94 -35.11
C ARG A 846 -86.40 -42.20 -35.25
N GLY A 847 -86.41 -43.09 -34.25
CA GLY A 847 -87.20 -44.32 -34.25
C GLY A 847 -88.03 -44.49 -32.98
N ASN A 848 -89.08 -43.68 -32.79
CA ASN A 848 -90.30 -44.07 -32.08
C ASN A 848 -91.38 -42.98 -32.19
N TRP A 849 -92.40 -43.28 -33.00
CA TRP A 849 -93.81 -42.85 -32.97
C TRP A 849 -94.20 -41.45 -32.46
N VAL A 850 -94.81 -40.66 -33.35
CA VAL A 850 -96.10 -40.01 -33.06
C VAL A 850 -97.05 -40.25 -34.23
N LEU A 851 -98.23 -40.75 -33.88
CA LEU A 851 -99.32 -41.22 -34.72
C LEU A 851 -100.35 -40.09 -34.83
N GLY A 852 -100.73 -39.73 -36.06
CA GLY A 852 -102.03 -39.13 -36.36
C GLY A 852 -102.07 -37.65 -36.77
N ASN A 853 -102.39 -37.44 -38.06
CA ASN A 853 -103.36 -36.47 -38.60
C ASN A 853 -103.01 -34.96 -38.47
N VAL A 854 -103.06 -34.11 -39.51
CA VAL A 854 -103.93 -33.99 -40.69
C VAL A 854 -103.21 -33.16 -41.77
N GLU A 855 -103.60 -33.43 -43.03
CA GLU A 855 -103.48 -32.60 -44.25
C GLU A 855 -102.23 -32.73 -45.14
N GLU A 856 -102.46 -33.58 -46.17
CA GLU A 856 -102.14 -33.45 -47.60
C GLU A 856 -100.67 -33.64 -48.00
N ASP A 857 -100.32 -34.86 -48.48
CA ASP A 857 -100.45 -35.31 -49.89
C ASP A 857 -99.70 -34.36 -50.83
N ASP A 858 -98.60 -34.76 -51.47
CA ASP A 858 -98.50 -35.91 -52.38
C ASP A 858 -97.05 -36.44 -52.36
N SER A 859 -96.85 -37.69 -52.00
CA SER A 859 -96.76 -38.85 -52.90
C SER A 859 -95.46 -38.89 -53.71
N VAL A 860 -94.69 -39.96 -53.89
CA VAL A 860 -94.54 -41.32 -53.36
C VAL A 860 -93.51 -41.95 -54.33
N ASP A 861 -92.79 -42.95 -53.83
CA ASP A 861 -92.15 -44.00 -54.62
C ASP A 861 -90.72 -43.85 -55.19
N LEU A 862 -89.84 -44.54 -54.44
CA LEU A 862 -89.09 -45.73 -54.86
C LEU A 862 -87.73 -45.55 -55.53
N LEU A 863 -86.76 -46.12 -54.81
CA LEU A 863 -85.67 -46.97 -55.29
C LEU A 863 -84.56 -46.27 -56.12
N ASN A 864 -83.46 -45.99 -55.42
CA ASN A 864 -82.07 -46.43 -55.68
C ASN A 864 -81.68 -46.82 -57.14
N PRO A 865 -80.40 -46.70 -57.58
CA PRO A 865 -79.34 -45.68 -57.50
C PRO A 865 -78.86 -45.23 -58.92
N HIS A 866 -77.77 -44.41 -58.99
CA HIS A 866 -76.93 -44.02 -60.16
C HIS A 866 -77.17 -42.70 -60.93
N HIS A 867 -76.03 -42.06 -61.25
CA HIS A 867 -75.72 -41.07 -62.31
C HIS A 867 -76.49 -39.73 -62.31
N ALA A 868 -75.86 -38.57 -62.03
CA ALA A 868 -74.89 -37.81 -62.82
C ALA A 868 -75.40 -37.26 -64.18
N SER A 869 -75.17 -35.94 -64.32
CA SER A 869 -75.05 -35.18 -65.57
C SER A 869 -76.33 -34.89 -66.34
N ALA A 870 -76.72 -33.61 -66.41
CA ALA A 870 -76.50 -32.80 -67.62
C ALA A 870 -77.29 -31.48 -67.55
N ARG A 871 -76.58 -30.38 -67.89
CA ARG A 871 -77.04 -29.27 -68.77
C ARG A 871 -78.19 -28.39 -68.22
N THR A 872 -78.31 -27.10 -68.48
CA THR A 872 -77.67 -26.14 -69.40
C THR A 872 -78.23 -24.76 -69.08
N GLY A 873 -77.39 -23.72 -69.24
CA GLY A 873 -77.82 -22.36 -69.63
C GLY A 873 -78.65 -21.57 -68.59
N SER A 874 -78.79 -20.26 -68.67
CA SER A 874 -78.10 -19.19 -69.39
C SER A 874 -78.77 -17.92 -68.90
N GLN A 875 -77.94 -17.02 -68.37
CA GLN A 875 -78.04 -15.55 -68.39
C GLN A 875 -79.26 -14.79 -67.82
N ASN A 876 -78.86 -13.67 -67.20
CA ASN A 876 -79.55 -12.38 -67.06
C ASN A 876 -80.68 -12.32 -66.03
N SER A 877 -80.88 -11.25 -65.26
CA SER A 877 -80.21 -9.96 -65.09
C SER A 877 -81.06 -9.16 -64.08
N GLY A 878 -80.47 -8.17 -63.42
CA GLY A 878 -81.23 -7.07 -62.79
C GLY A 878 -81.38 -7.25 -61.29
N LEU A 879 -80.73 -6.40 -60.48
CA LEU A 879 -81.07 -5.00 -60.17
C LEU A 879 -81.69 -4.98 -58.76
N MET A 880 -80.92 -4.47 -57.79
CA MET A 880 -81.19 -3.19 -57.09
C MET A 880 -82.20 -3.44 -55.96
N GLU A 881 -82.13 -2.91 -54.75
CA GLU A 881 -81.49 -1.76 -54.10
C GLU A 881 -82.08 -1.88 -52.65
N VAL A 882 -81.42 -1.59 -51.55
CA VAL A 882 -81.29 -0.27 -50.90
C VAL A 882 -80.87 -0.59 -49.47
N GLN A 883 -79.96 0.24 -49.01
CA GLN A 883 -79.35 0.37 -47.70
C GLN A 883 -80.33 0.96 -46.66
N LEU A 884 -80.18 0.61 -45.39
CA LEU A 884 -79.93 1.55 -44.27
C LEU A 884 -80.25 0.90 -42.91
N GLU A 885 -79.23 0.92 -42.06
CA GLU A 885 -79.28 0.87 -40.59
C GLU A 885 -80.10 2.06 -40.04
N PRO A 886 -80.68 2.00 -38.81
CA PRO A 886 -79.84 2.23 -37.61
C PRO A 886 -80.32 1.68 -36.23
N LEU A 887 -79.31 1.53 -35.37
CA LEU A 887 -79.16 1.92 -33.94
C LEU A 887 -80.02 1.34 -32.79
N SER A 888 -79.23 1.05 -31.74
CA SER A 888 -79.52 0.91 -30.30
C SER A 888 -80.21 -0.38 -29.87
N ARG A 889 -79.78 -1.08 -28.81
CA ARG A 889 -79.12 -0.64 -27.58
C ARG A 889 -78.24 -1.76 -27.01
#